data_AF-A0A9E1IE79-F1
#
_entry.id   AF-A0A9E1IE79-F1
#
_cell.length_a   1.000
_cell.length_b   1.000
_cell.length_c   1.000
_cell.angle_alpha   90.00
_cell.angle_beta   90.00
_cell.angle_gamma   90.00
#
_symmetry.space_group_name_H-M   'P 1'
#
loop_
_entity.id
_entity.type
_entity.pdbx_description
1 polymer ?
#
loop_
_entity_poly.entity_id
_entity_poly.type
_entity_poly.pdbx_seq_one_letter_code
_entity_poly.pdbx_strand_id
1 'polypeptide(L)'
;MLTLLLAATIAMGQSVLPDLDSQNYRMPIDSKMTLWADDSAVAPDLTGTAKLVLGYMNGPLGSVQISTTERRVILADVLASNLLGGFSYYRFRLGADVPIYLLSTSDFEPTSAGIGDLALDLKGTILDPATMPVGLALDMRMGFPTSSLKDMSLGSPGLVWEVSAVVDHHFGDRGLVAANIGYRHAPHVDESNLDLKDALTYRLGAGYQFTDAGGASLDFAGRYDYGSKMEGTPLEVLGGGFAYLANSPLVLRGGLGTGLTRGVGSPVFRAILALEYRSREKEPEVDPDGDGYVETDACPFEPEDFDGWLDLDGCPERYTRLDVYVVDEAGDPVTSALVQVSSGVEVEQIGDGEFTLELEPGEYSLDANAEAFAPDSASLAIVDGPPMEQVLTLARLDTTGKVVITLMNTSDELLDGTWAWDEAIPLAVAEGRGETVVESGSHVVALASPGYVPASFDVSVPLGETVELIKVLERATGTLDLVVMNENDEMLNASWTADEWGGEVVGGKASRIFDVGTYTIRVQAEGYQPQEGEVTVLLGEVTERVVVLPVALVKVAQERIEIQGTIYFDTGKATIKPESFPLVNEIAQVMADHPELLKVRVEGHTDSRGSMSSNQKLSAARAASVVTYMTDKGIAVDRLNSVGFGEERPIDPAENAEAWTKNRRVELHIEERSDDDEGEEAPVEEAGSGESAEGESEDSDGESAPEIEGIPLER
;
A
#
# COMPACT_ATOMS: atom_id res chain seq x y z
N MET A 1 -43.31 -5.73 -40.37
CA MET A 1 -44.33 -5.59 -41.43
C MET A 1 -45.17 -6.86 -41.40
N LEU A 2 -46.11 -6.94 -40.44
CA LEU A 2 -46.80 -8.16 -40.05
C LEU A 2 -48.27 -7.80 -39.80
N THR A 3 -49.05 -7.65 -40.88
CA THR A 3 -50.52 -7.56 -40.85
C THR A 3 -51.03 -7.48 -42.29
N LEU A 4 -51.20 -8.62 -42.96
CA LEU A 4 -52.14 -8.75 -44.09
C LEU A 4 -52.24 -10.22 -44.53
N LEU A 5 -53.09 -10.99 -43.85
CA LEU A 5 -53.61 -12.26 -44.39
C LEU A 5 -54.83 -12.67 -43.58
N LEU A 6 -56.00 -12.17 -43.98
CA LEU A 6 -57.28 -12.79 -43.64
C LEU A 6 -58.33 -12.35 -44.66
N ALA A 7 -58.54 -13.16 -45.69
CA ALA A 7 -59.83 -13.37 -46.36
C ALA A 7 -59.64 -14.22 -47.62
N ALA A 8 -60.03 -15.49 -47.56
CA ALA A 8 -60.55 -16.19 -48.73
C ALA A 8 -61.53 -17.27 -48.27
N THR A 9 -62.80 -17.02 -48.61
CA THR A 9 -63.98 -17.84 -48.40
C THR A 9 -63.90 -19.18 -49.14
N ILE A 10 -64.37 -20.23 -48.47
CA ILE A 10 -64.52 -21.60 -48.95
C ILE A 10 -65.58 -21.65 -50.07
N ALA A 11 -65.19 -22.10 -51.26
CA ALA A 11 -66.09 -22.66 -52.26
C ALA A 11 -65.78 -24.15 -52.37
N MET A 12 -66.66 -25.00 -51.82
CA MET A 12 -66.58 -26.46 -51.98
C MET A 12 -67.07 -26.85 -53.38
N GLY A 13 -66.14 -26.96 -54.33
CA GLY A 13 -66.25 -27.90 -55.44
C GLY A 13 -65.53 -29.18 -55.02
N GLN A 14 -66.13 -30.36 -55.24
CA GLN A 14 -65.42 -31.63 -55.04
C GLN A 14 -64.24 -31.67 -56.00
N SER A 15 -63.02 -31.64 -55.48
CA SER A 15 -61.82 -31.87 -56.27
C SER A 15 -61.82 -33.31 -56.79
N VAL A 16 -61.46 -33.46 -58.06
CA VAL A 16 -61.46 -34.75 -58.78
C VAL A 16 -60.18 -35.56 -58.47
N LEU A 17 -59.19 -34.92 -57.85
CA LEU A 17 -57.89 -35.49 -57.54
C LEU A 17 -57.68 -35.58 -56.02
N PRO A 18 -57.16 -36.71 -55.49
CA PRO A 18 -56.80 -36.79 -54.08
C PRO A 18 -55.67 -35.81 -53.74
N ASP A 19 -55.75 -35.21 -52.55
CA ASP A 19 -54.68 -34.43 -51.97
C ASP A 19 -53.49 -35.37 -51.73
N LEU A 20 -52.44 -35.21 -52.54
CA LEU A 20 -51.30 -36.12 -52.63
C LEU A 20 -50.05 -35.29 -52.93
N ASP A 21 -49.02 -35.41 -52.10
CA ASP A 21 -47.70 -34.88 -52.44
C ASP A 21 -47.04 -35.77 -53.51
N SER A 22 -47.15 -35.33 -54.75
CA SER A 22 -46.59 -36.01 -55.91
C SER A 22 -45.13 -35.66 -56.21
N GLN A 23 -44.48 -34.85 -55.38
CA GLN A 23 -43.06 -34.55 -55.56
C GLN A 23 -42.19 -35.62 -54.90
N ASN A 24 -41.38 -36.30 -55.72
CA ASN A 24 -40.26 -37.11 -55.26
C ASN A 24 -38.96 -36.28 -55.10
N TYR A 25 -39.02 -35.00 -55.46
CA TYR A 25 -37.89 -34.09 -55.49
C TYR A 25 -37.55 -33.57 -54.09
N ARG A 26 -36.31 -33.78 -53.66
CA ARG A 26 -35.72 -33.19 -52.46
C ARG A 26 -34.28 -32.81 -52.77
N MET A 27 -33.96 -31.53 -52.64
CA MET A 27 -32.57 -31.10 -52.67
C MET A 27 -32.00 -31.10 -51.26
N PRO A 28 -30.79 -31.64 -51.03
CA PRO A 28 -30.07 -31.49 -49.79
C PRO A 28 -29.84 -30.01 -49.46
N ILE A 29 -29.85 -29.67 -48.18
CA ILE A 29 -29.62 -28.30 -47.73
C ILE A 29 -28.14 -27.92 -47.91
N ASP A 30 -27.23 -28.76 -47.44
CA ASP A 30 -25.80 -28.46 -47.28
C ASP A 30 -24.85 -29.43 -48.00
N SER A 31 -25.38 -30.39 -48.79
CA SER A 31 -24.51 -31.36 -49.46
C SER A 31 -23.46 -30.69 -50.36
N LYS A 32 -22.21 -31.15 -50.26
CA LYS A 32 -21.06 -30.54 -50.93
C LYS A 32 -21.09 -30.78 -52.43
N MET A 33 -21.36 -32.00 -52.90
CA MET A 33 -21.19 -32.34 -54.33
C MET A 33 -22.44 -32.88 -55.02
N THR A 34 -23.36 -33.52 -54.30
CA THR A 34 -24.54 -34.18 -54.86
C THR A 34 -25.75 -33.24 -54.91
N LEU A 35 -26.74 -33.57 -55.75
CA LEU A 35 -27.93 -32.74 -55.95
C LEU A 35 -29.19 -33.32 -55.30
N TRP A 36 -29.20 -34.62 -54.98
CA TRP A 36 -30.30 -35.31 -54.30
C TRP A 36 -29.89 -36.15 -53.11
N ALA A 37 -28.71 -36.75 -53.12
CA ALA A 37 -28.20 -37.46 -51.96
C ALA A 37 -27.65 -36.47 -50.93
N ASP A 38 -28.07 -36.58 -49.66
CA ASP A 38 -27.40 -35.89 -48.56
C ASP A 38 -26.08 -36.61 -48.26
N ASP A 39 -25.04 -35.86 -47.91
CA ASP A 39 -23.84 -36.38 -47.25
C ASP A 39 -23.95 -36.22 -45.72
N SER A 40 -23.11 -36.96 -45.00
CA SER A 40 -23.12 -37.00 -43.54
C SER A 40 -22.52 -35.77 -42.90
N ALA A 41 -21.65 -35.05 -43.62
CA ALA A 41 -21.06 -33.80 -43.14
C ALA A 41 -22.12 -32.70 -43.01
N VAL A 42 -22.00 -31.86 -41.99
CA VAL A 42 -22.77 -30.61 -41.86
C VAL A 42 -21.90 -29.42 -42.26
N ALA A 43 -22.50 -28.25 -42.46
CA ALA A 43 -21.72 -27.02 -42.62
C ALA A 43 -20.89 -26.72 -41.35
N PRO A 44 -19.83 -25.90 -41.43
CA PRO A 44 -18.99 -25.58 -40.26
C PRO A 44 -19.77 -25.06 -39.05
N ASP A 45 -19.21 -25.21 -37.87
CA ASP A 45 -19.88 -24.84 -36.62
C ASP A 45 -20.29 -23.35 -36.62
N LEU A 46 -21.48 -23.08 -36.07
CA LEU A 46 -22.12 -21.77 -36.01
C LEU A 46 -22.30 -21.07 -37.37
N THR A 47 -22.40 -21.83 -38.46
CA THR A 47 -22.63 -21.27 -39.80
C THR A 47 -24.03 -21.53 -40.35
N GLY A 48 -24.48 -20.62 -41.21
CA GLY A 48 -25.73 -20.72 -41.96
C GLY A 48 -25.51 -21.06 -43.43
N THR A 49 -26.41 -21.87 -43.98
CA THR A 49 -26.54 -22.16 -45.41
C THR A 49 -27.88 -21.66 -45.91
N ALA A 50 -27.94 -21.06 -47.10
CA ALA A 50 -29.19 -20.67 -47.73
C ALA A 50 -29.16 -21.04 -49.21
N LYS A 51 -30.27 -21.54 -49.75
CA LYS A 51 -30.35 -22.01 -51.13
C LYS A 51 -31.66 -21.60 -51.77
N LEU A 52 -31.55 -20.95 -52.93
CA LEU A 52 -32.68 -20.67 -53.79
C LEU A 52 -32.60 -21.61 -54.99
N VAL A 53 -33.61 -22.46 -55.15
CA VAL A 53 -33.67 -23.47 -56.20
C VAL A 53 -34.81 -23.14 -57.13
N LEU A 54 -34.55 -23.07 -58.43
CA LEU A 54 -35.57 -23.08 -59.48
C LEU A 54 -35.60 -24.46 -60.13
N GLY A 55 -36.78 -25.07 -60.11
CA GLY A 55 -37.02 -26.41 -60.65
C GLY A 55 -38.16 -26.40 -61.67
N TYR A 56 -37.95 -27.07 -62.79
CA TYR A 56 -38.99 -27.38 -63.77
C TYR A 56 -39.13 -28.89 -63.91
N MET A 57 -40.36 -29.38 -63.94
CA MET A 57 -40.67 -30.78 -64.21
C MET A 57 -41.84 -30.91 -65.18
N ASN A 58 -41.75 -31.91 -66.06
CA ASN A 58 -42.79 -32.26 -67.02
C ASN A 58 -43.30 -33.68 -66.78
N GLY A 59 -44.61 -33.82 -66.70
CA GLY A 59 -45.36 -35.05 -66.46
C GLY A 59 -45.04 -35.77 -65.15
N PRO A 60 -44.92 -35.11 -63.98
CA PRO A 60 -44.63 -35.79 -62.71
C PRO A 60 -45.77 -36.72 -62.25
N LEU A 61 -47.01 -36.41 -62.61
CA LEU A 61 -48.14 -37.33 -62.48
C LEU A 61 -48.60 -37.72 -63.87
N GLY A 62 -48.62 -39.03 -64.14
CA GLY A 62 -49.04 -39.57 -65.42
C GLY A 62 -50.49 -39.23 -65.78
N SER A 63 -50.97 -39.79 -66.88
CA SER A 63 -52.30 -39.51 -67.38
C SER A 63 -53.26 -40.67 -67.16
N VAL A 64 -54.48 -40.35 -66.71
CA VAL A 64 -55.56 -41.31 -66.45
C VAL A 64 -56.42 -41.46 -67.70
N GLN A 65 -56.81 -42.69 -67.97
CA GLN A 65 -57.73 -43.00 -69.05
C GLN A 65 -59.18 -42.78 -68.58
N ILE A 66 -59.88 -41.82 -69.19
CA ILE A 66 -61.27 -41.47 -68.84
C ILE A 66 -62.27 -42.23 -69.72
N SER A 67 -61.89 -42.56 -70.95
CA SER A 67 -62.66 -43.40 -71.87
C SER A 67 -61.73 -44.24 -72.76
N THR A 68 -62.28 -45.11 -73.62
CA THR A 68 -61.47 -45.94 -74.54
C THR A 68 -60.54 -45.13 -75.46
N THR A 69 -60.80 -43.84 -75.65
CA THR A 69 -60.02 -42.95 -76.54
C THR A 69 -59.50 -41.67 -75.90
N GLU A 70 -59.95 -41.33 -74.68
CA GLU A 70 -59.58 -40.08 -74.00
C GLU A 70 -58.69 -40.34 -72.79
N ARG A 71 -57.53 -39.69 -72.78
CA ARG A 71 -56.55 -39.73 -71.70
C ARG A 71 -56.25 -38.30 -71.27
N ARG A 72 -56.36 -38.00 -69.98
CA ARG A 72 -56.10 -36.67 -69.41
C ARG A 72 -54.93 -36.71 -68.45
N VAL A 73 -54.10 -35.67 -68.50
CA VAL A 73 -52.91 -35.51 -67.67
C VAL A 73 -53.29 -34.97 -66.30
N ILE A 74 -52.89 -35.68 -65.23
CA ILE A 74 -53.18 -35.25 -63.86
C ILE A 74 -52.36 -33.98 -63.52
N LEU A 75 -51.06 -33.99 -63.81
CA LEU A 75 -50.17 -32.85 -63.60
C LEU A 75 -49.14 -32.82 -64.72
N ALA A 76 -49.22 -31.78 -65.56
CA ALA A 76 -48.44 -31.68 -66.80
C ALA A 76 -47.13 -30.93 -66.56
N ASP A 77 -47.16 -29.62 -66.35
CA ASP A 77 -45.96 -28.81 -66.15
C ASP A 77 -45.96 -28.18 -64.77
N VAL A 78 -44.84 -28.27 -64.07
CA VAL A 78 -44.66 -27.61 -62.77
C VAL A 78 -43.34 -26.83 -62.77
N LEU A 79 -43.44 -25.53 -62.53
CA LEU A 79 -42.32 -24.63 -62.26
C LEU A 79 -42.37 -24.23 -60.78
N ALA A 80 -41.33 -24.57 -60.04
CA ALA A 80 -41.22 -24.31 -58.61
C ALA A 80 -39.95 -23.54 -58.27
N SER A 81 -40.03 -22.77 -57.19
CA SER A 81 -38.94 -22.10 -56.52
C SER A 81 -38.90 -22.60 -55.08
N ASN A 82 -37.85 -23.30 -54.67
CA ASN A 82 -37.68 -23.74 -53.28
C ASN A 82 -36.68 -22.82 -52.58
N LEU A 83 -37.06 -22.32 -51.41
CA LEU A 83 -36.16 -21.61 -50.51
C LEU A 83 -35.78 -22.56 -49.36
N LEU A 84 -34.52 -22.99 -49.35
CA LEU A 84 -33.98 -23.83 -48.30
C LEU A 84 -33.03 -23.02 -47.42
N GLY A 85 -33.06 -23.27 -46.12
CA GLY A 85 -32.15 -22.66 -45.16
C GLY A 85 -31.71 -23.68 -44.12
N GLY A 86 -30.49 -23.59 -43.64
CA GLY A 86 -29.93 -24.45 -42.61
C GLY A 86 -29.00 -23.67 -41.69
N PHE A 87 -28.98 -24.03 -40.42
CA PHE A 87 -28.00 -23.57 -39.44
C PHE A 87 -27.34 -24.78 -38.81
N SER A 88 -26.01 -24.80 -38.80
CA SER A 88 -25.22 -25.89 -38.25
C SER A 88 -24.63 -25.49 -36.90
N TYR A 89 -24.76 -26.38 -35.93
CA TYR A 89 -24.16 -26.26 -34.60
C TYR A 89 -23.56 -27.60 -34.20
N TYR A 90 -22.27 -27.61 -33.92
CA TYR A 90 -21.48 -28.80 -33.66
C TYR A 90 -21.68 -29.85 -34.76
N ARG A 91 -22.25 -31.02 -34.44
CA ARG A 91 -22.55 -32.11 -35.37
C ARG A 91 -24.00 -32.12 -35.86
N PHE A 92 -24.75 -31.05 -35.65
CA PHE A 92 -26.18 -30.99 -35.97
C PHE A 92 -26.50 -29.86 -36.95
N ARG A 93 -27.42 -30.11 -37.88
CA ARG A 93 -28.03 -29.13 -38.79
C ARG A 93 -29.51 -29.03 -38.48
N LEU A 94 -30.01 -27.83 -38.21
CA LEU A 94 -31.43 -27.53 -38.24
C LEU A 94 -31.75 -26.73 -39.51
N GLY A 95 -32.70 -27.22 -40.31
CA GLY A 95 -33.06 -26.63 -41.58
C GLY A 95 -34.56 -26.51 -41.83
N ALA A 96 -34.90 -25.74 -42.86
CA ALA A 96 -36.26 -25.52 -43.34
C ALA A 96 -36.29 -25.47 -44.87
N ASP A 97 -37.40 -25.92 -45.46
CA ASP A 97 -37.67 -25.92 -46.91
C ASP A 97 -39.05 -25.33 -47.18
N VAL A 98 -39.08 -24.30 -48.04
CA VAL A 98 -40.29 -23.58 -48.44
C VAL A 98 -40.49 -23.72 -49.95
N PRO A 99 -41.32 -24.67 -50.41
CA PRO A 99 -41.64 -24.82 -51.82
C PRO A 99 -42.67 -23.77 -52.27
N ILE A 100 -42.35 -23.03 -53.33
CA ILE A 100 -43.21 -22.03 -53.96
C ILE A 100 -43.44 -22.43 -55.41
N TYR A 101 -44.64 -22.88 -55.75
CA TYR A 101 -45.01 -23.23 -57.11
C TYR A 101 -45.41 -21.96 -57.88
N LEU A 102 -44.61 -21.60 -58.87
CA LEU A 102 -44.81 -20.43 -59.72
C LEU A 102 -45.84 -20.69 -60.83
N LEU A 103 -45.88 -21.93 -61.32
CA LEU A 103 -46.81 -22.38 -62.35
C LEU A 103 -47.04 -23.88 -62.19
N SER A 104 -48.28 -24.32 -62.20
CA SER A 104 -48.65 -25.74 -62.28
C SER A 104 -49.81 -25.90 -63.27
N THR A 105 -49.75 -26.87 -64.17
CA THR A 105 -50.79 -27.10 -65.20
C THR A 105 -51.38 -28.51 -65.10
N SER A 106 -52.68 -28.64 -65.37
CA SER A 106 -53.43 -29.89 -65.32
C SER A 106 -54.55 -29.88 -66.38
N ASP A 107 -55.00 -31.07 -66.81
CA ASP A 107 -56.22 -31.22 -67.62
C ASP A 107 -57.50 -31.27 -66.74
N PHE A 108 -57.34 -31.36 -65.42
CA PHE A 108 -58.43 -31.45 -64.44
C PHE A 108 -58.66 -30.13 -63.70
N GLU A 109 -57.59 -29.41 -63.37
CA GLU A 109 -57.63 -28.16 -62.61
C GLU A 109 -57.08 -26.96 -63.42
N PRO A 110 -57.59 -25.73 -63.19
CA PRO A 110 -57.00 -24.53 -63.77
C PRO A 110 -55.52 -24.36 -63.39
N THR A 111 -54.76 -23.74 -64.28
CA THR A 111 -53.37 -23.34 -64.00
C THR A 111 -53.31 -22.53 -62.71
N SER A 112 -52.52 -22.99 -61.75
CA SER A 112 -52.43 -22.35 -60.43
C SER A 112 -50.99 -22.14 -59.98
N ALA A 113 -50.83 -21.23 -59.02
CA ALA A 113 -49.59 -20.92 -58.34
C ALA A 113 -49.88 -20.84 -56.85
N GLY A 114 -48.90 -21.17 -56.00
CA GLY A 114 -49.13 -21.27 -54.57
C GLY A 114 -47.92 -21.76 -53.80
N ILE A 115 -48.10 -21.90 -52.50
CA ILE A 115 -47.07 -22.42 -51.61
C ILE A 115 -47.38 -23.90 -51.36
N GLY A 116 -46.35 -24.74 -51.34
CA GLY A 116 -46.48 -26.14 -50.98
C GLY A 116 -46.41 -26.40 -49.48
N ASP A 117 -46.09 -27.62 -49.12
CA ASP A 117 -45.90 -28.01 -47.73
C ASP A 117 -44.54 -27.52 -47.23
N LEU A 118 -44.58 -26.68 -46.18
CA LEU A 118 -43.38 -26.28 -45.46
C LEU A 118 -42.78 -27.52 -44.80
N ALA A 119 -41.45 -27.64 -44.82
CA ALA A 119 -40.77 -28.72 -44.11
C ALA A 119 -39.69 -28.19 -43.16
N LEU A 120 -39.52 -28.90 -42.06
CA LEU A 120 -38.37 -28.78 -41.16
C LEU A 120 -37.48 -30.01 -41.32
N ASP A 121 -36.20 -29.81 -41.11
CA ASP A 121 -35.14 -30.78 -41.38
C ASP A 121 -34.14 -30.75 -40.21
N LEU A 122 -33.76 -31.93 -39.72
CA LEU A 122 -32.78 -32.10 -38.65
C LEU A 122 -31.81 -33.21 -39.05
N LYS A 123 -30.53 -32.87 -39.23
CA LYS A 123 -29.47 -33.85 -39.51
C LYS A 123 -28.47 -33.87 -38.37
N GLY A 124 -28.01 -35.05 -37.98
CA GLY A 124 -26.98 -35.26 -36.97
C GLY A 124 -25.88 -36.19 -37.49
N THR A 125 -24.64 -35.69 -37.54
CA THR A 125 -23.45 -36.45 -37.93
C THR A 125 -23.01 -37.35 -36.78
N ILE A 126 -22.97 -38.65 -37.03
CA ILE A 126 -22.54 -39.69 -36.08
C ILE A 126 -21.05 -39.97 -36.24
N LEU A 127 -20.62 -40.26 -37.48
CA LEU A 127 -19.22 -40.43 -37.85
C LEU A 127 -18.86 -39.34 -38.85
N ASP A 128 -17.85 -38.55 -38.50
CA ASP A 128 -17.41 -37.42 -39.30
C ASP A 128 -16.47 -37.91 -40.43
N PRO A 129 -16.82 -37.71 -41.71
CA PRO A 129 -16.00 -38.14 -42.84
C PRO A 129 -14.65 -37.40 -42.94
N ALA A 130 -14.46 -36.30 -42.21
CA ALA A 130 -13.16 -35.63 -42.12
C ALA A 130 -12.11 -36.43 -41.32
N THR A 131 -12.57 -37.26 -40.37
CA THR A 131 -11.69 -38.03 -39.47
C THR A 131 -11.82 -39.54 -39.65
N MET A 132 -12.93 -39.99 -40.22
CA MET A 132 -13.25 -41.40 -40.42
C MET A 132 -13.28 -41.73 -41.92
N PRO A 133 -12.88 -42.96 -42.32
CA PRO A 133 -12.92 -43.35 -43.72
C PRO A 133 -14.34 -43.43 -44.30
N VAL A 134 -15.38 -43.48 -43.45
CA VAL A 134 -16.78 -43.52 -43.87
C VAL A 134 -17.56 -42.56 -42.99
N GLY A 135 -18.32 -41.68 -43.63
CA GLY A 135 -19.26 -40.77 -42.98
C GLY A 135 -20.58 -41.46 -42.67
N LEU A 136 -21.17 -41.12 -41.52
CA LEU A 136 -22.48 -41.64 -41.10
C LEU A 136 -23.28 -40.53 -40.44
N ALA A 137 -24.53 -40.31 -40.87
CA ALA A 137 -25.46 -39.38 -40.23
C ALA A 137 -26.88 -39.95 -40.17
N LEU A 138 -27.69 -39.36 -39.30
CA LEU A 138 -29.13 -39.55 -39.25
C LEU A 138 -29.82 -38.23 -39.63
N ASP A 139 -30.75 -38.30 -40.57
CA ASP A 139 -31.55 -37.18 -41.07
C ASP A 139 -33.03 -37.40 -40.74
N MET A 140 -33.72 -36.36 -40.27
CA MET A 140 -35.14 -36.38 -39.97
C MET A 140 -35.80 -35.16 -40.62
N ARG A 141 -36.80 -35.41 -41.47
CA ARG A 141 -37.58 -34.36 -42.13
C ARG A 141 -39.03 -34.45 -41.72
N MET A 142 -39.67 -33.32 -41.46
CA MET A 142 -41.09 -33.19 -41.11
C MET A 142 -41.76 -32.20 -42.07
N GLY A 143 -42.68 -32.67 -42.90
CA GLY A 143 -43.50 -31.86 -43.81
C GLY A 143 -44.86 -31.57 -43.20
N PHE A 144 -45.25 -30.29 -43.19
CA PHE A 144 -46.52 -29.81 -42.64
C PHE A 144 -47.53 -29.56 -43.77
N PRO A 145 -48.82 -29.94 -43.61
CA PRO A 145 -49.86 -29.86 -44.64
C PRO A 145 -50.35 -28.42 -44.88
N THR A 146 -49.43 -27.53 -45.25
CA THR A 146 -49.64 -26.08 -45.43
C THR A 146 -49.90 -25.69 -46.88
N SER A 147 -49.83 -26.64 -47.81
CA SER A 147 -50.00 -26.37 -49.23
C SER A 147 -51.33 -25.66 -49.53
N SER A 148 -51.25 -24.63 -50.37
CA SER A 148 -52.41 -23.96 -50.95
C SER A 148 -52.85 -24.59 -52.27
N LEU A 149 -52.16 -25.64 -52.74
CA LEU A 149 -52.38 -26.31 -54.02
C LEU A 149 -52.85 -27.78 -53.85
N LYS A 150 -53.71 -28.01 -52.85
CA LYS A 150 -54.21 -29.35 -52.50
C LYS A 150 -54.91 -30.04 -53.66
N ASP A 151 -55.70 -29.28 -54.43
CA ASP A 151 -56.43 -29.80 -55.58
C ASP A 151 -55.51 -30.12 -56.79
N MET A 152 -54.25 -29.69 -56.76
CA MET A 152 -53.25 -29.99 -57.80
C MET A 152 -52.36 -31.20 -57.47
N SER A 153 -52.62 -31.90 -56.36
CA SER A 153 -51.73 -32.97 -55.86
C SER A 153 -50.27 -32.49 -55.71
N LEU A 154 -50.10 -31.32 -55.10
CA LEU A 154 -48.82 -30.69 -54.77
C LEU A 154 -48.72 -30.37 -53.26
N GLY A 155 -49.46 -31.12 -52.45
CA GLY A 155 -49.56 -31.01 -51.01
C GLY A 155 -49.99 -32.33 -50.38
N SER A 156 -49.69 -32.51 -49.11
CA SER A 156 -50.06 -33.71 -48.36
C SER A 156 -51.33 -33.46 -47.52
N PRO A 157 -52.16 -34.50 -47.33
CA PRO A 157 -53.41 -34.39 -46.57
C PRO A 157 -53.19 -34.26 -45.06
N GLY A 158 -51.95 -34.40 -44.58
CA GLY A 158 -51.59 -34.34 -43.17
C GLY A 158 -50.08 -34.38 -42.95
N LEU A 159 -49.64 -34.44 -41.69
CA LEU A 159 -48.22 -34.44 -41.34
C LEU A 159 -47.47 -35.63 -41.98
N VAL A 160 -46.41 -35.34 -42.72
CA VAL A 160 -45.48 -36.33 -43.28
C VAL A 160 -44.17 -36.24 -42.51
N TRP A 161 -43.55 -37.39 -42.21
CA TRP A 161 -42.20 -37.39 -41.66
C TRP A 161 -41.36 -38.50 -42.29
N GLU A 162 -40.06 -38.24 -42.46
CA GLU A 162 -39.06 -39.15 -43.01
C GLU A 162 -37.87 -39.21 -42.05
N VAL A 163 -37.41 -40.41 -41.73
CA VAL A 163 -36.14 -40.64 -41.01
C VAL A 163 -35.22 -41.43 -41.92
N SER A 164 -34.03 -40.90 -42.18
CA SER A 164 -33.07 -41.43 -43.14
C SER A 164 -31.69 -41.66 -42.51
N ALA A 165 -31.12 -42.83 -42.76
CA ALA A 165 -29.71 -43.08 -42.53
C ALA A 165 -28.91 -42.61 -43.75
N VAL A 166 -27.83 -41.87 -43.51
CA VAL A 166 -26.95 -41.30 -44.54
C VAL A 166 -25.57 -41.89 -44.36
N VAL A 167 -25.02 -42.50 -45.42
CA VAL A 167 -23.67 -43.05 -45.44
C VAL A 167 -22.94 -42.50 -46.64
N ASP A 168 -21.70 -42.04 -46.45
CA ASP A 168 -20.86 -41.59 -47.55
C ASP A 168 -19.40 -42.01 -47.39
N HIS A 169 -18.69 -41.94 -48.51
CA HIS A 169 -17.26 -42.19 -48.58
C HIS A 169 -16.61 -41.17 -49.51
N HIS A 170 -15.53 -40.56 -49.01
CA HIS A 170 -14.72 -39.60 -49.77
C HIS A 170 -13.53 -40.33 -50.41
N PHE A 171 -13.32 -40.08 -51.71
CA PHE A 171 -12.19 -40.61 -52.47
C PHE A 171 -11.16 -39.49 -52.71
N GLY A 172 -10.27 -39.31 -51.72
CA GLY A 172 -9.43 -38.12 -51.63
C GLY A 172 -10.26 -36.84 -51.49
N ASP A 173 -9.68 -35.68 -51.77
CA ASP A 173 -10.34 -34.39 -51.53
C ASP A 173 -11.35 -34.01 -52.63
N ARG A 174 -11.44 -34.82 -53.69
CA ARG A 174 -12.17 -34.48 -54.92
C ARG A 174 -13.36 -35.38 -55.22
N GLY A 175 -13.49 -36.54 -54.61
CA GLY A 175 -14.56 -37.49 -54.91
C GLY A 175 -15.44 -37.78 -53.71
N LEU A 176 -16.75 -37.94 -53.94
CA LEU A 176 -17.75 -38.31 -52.93
C LEU A 176 -18.72 -39.34 -53.51
N VAL A 177 -19.04 -40.39 -52.76
CA VAL A 177 -20.21 -41.23 -53.01
C VAL A 177 -21.05 -41.26 -51.74
N ALA A 178 -22.34 -40.94 -51.86
CA ALA A 178 -23.29 -40.87 -50.76
C ALA A 178 -24.53 -41.73 -51.06
N ALA A 179 -25.01 -42.44 -50.05
CA ALA A 179 -26.22 -43.25 -50.10
C ALA A 179 -27.13 -42.92 -48.90
N ASN A 180 -28.41 -42.70 -49.18
CA ASN A 180 -29.43 -42.42 -48.17
C ASN A 180 -30.52 -43.49 -48.25
N ILE A 181 -30.91 -44.04 -47.11
CA ILE A 181 -32.04 -44.97 -47.00
C ILE A 181 -32.97 -44.44 -45.92
N GLY A 182 -34.23 -44.19 -46.27
CA GLY A 182 -35.20 -43.56 -45.39
C GLY A 182 -36.51 -44.32 -45.26
N TYR A 183 -37.13 -44.19 -44.09
CA TYR A 183 -38.52 -44.58 -43.86
C TYR A 183 -39.37 -43.31 -43.78
N ARG A 184 -40.35 -43.21 -44.68
CA ARG A 184 -41.28 -42.10 -44.77
C ARG A 184 -42.66 -42.55 -44.34
N HIS A 185 -43.25 -41.87 -43.37
CA HIS A 185 -44.65 -42.00 -43.00
C HIS A 185 -45.47 -40.88 -43.62
N ALA A 186 -46.63 -41.23 -44.18
CA ALA A 186 -47.62 -40.27 -44.66
C ALA A 186 -49.03 -40.72 -44.27
N PRO A 187 -49.97 -39.79 -44.06
CA PRO A 187 -51.36 -40.15 -43.76
C PRO A 187 -51.94 -41.04 -44.86
N HIS A 188 -52.66 -42.06 -44.44
CA HIS A 188 -53.26 -43.03 -45.36
C HIS A 188 -54.35 -42.36 -46.21
N VAL A 189 -54.19 -42.43 -47.53
CA VAL A 189 -55.21 -42.04 -48.51
C VAL A 189 -55.69 -43.31 -49.21
N ASP A 190 -56.98 -43.61 -49.08
CA ASP A 190 -57.66 -44.71 -49.78
C ASP A 190 -58.67 -44.12 -50.76
N GLU A 191 -58.25 -43.96 -52.01
CA GLU A 191 -59.11 -43.54 -53.11
C GLU A 191 -59.01 -44.56 -54.24
N SER A 192 -60.05 -44.64 -55.06
CA SER A 192 -60.37 -45.71 -56.03
C SER A 192 -59.29 -46.03 -57.12
N ASN A 193 -58.10 -46.48 -56.67
CA ASN A 193 -56.88 -46.99 -57.33
C ASN A 193 -55.55 -46.41 -56.76
N LEU A 194 -55.59 -45.68 -55.65
CA LEU A 194 -54.45 -45.07 -54.96
C LEU A 194 -54.50 -45.44 -53.47
N ASP A 195 -53.58 -46.30 -53.03
CA ASP A 195 -53.39 -46.68 -51.62
C ASP A 195 -51.99 -46.24 -51.23
N LEU A 196 -51.86 -44.99 -50.79
CA LEU A 196 -50.59 -44.44 -50.36
C LEU A 196 -50.51 -44.50 -48.84
N LYS A 197 -49.46 -45.16 -48.38
CA LYS A 197 -49.11 -45.41 -46.98
C LYS A 197 -47.68 -44.95 -46.76
N ASP A 198 -47.00 -45.62 -45.84
CA ASP A 198 -45.58 -45.47 -45.61
C ASP A 198 -44.78 -45.87 -46.86
N ALA A 199 -43.56 -45.37 -46.94
CA ALA A 199 -42.67 -45.64 -48.06
C ALA A 199 -41.22 -45.81 -47.59
N LEU A 200 -40.47 -46.63 -48.33
CA LEU A 200 -39.02 -46.70 -48.22
C LEU A 200 -38.41 -45.77 -49.29
N THR A 201 -37.67 -44.75 -48.88
CA THR A 201 -36.94 -43.85 -49.79
C THR A 201 -35.49 -44.30 -49.92
N TYR A 202 -34.93 -44.13 -51.11
CA TYR A 202 -33.52 -44.43 -51.36
C TYR A 202 -32.93 -43.43 -52.34
N ARG A 203 -31.73 -42.93 -52.02
CA ARG A 203 -30.98 -41.98 -52.85
C ARG A 203 -29.53 -42.43 -52.94
N LEU A 204 -28.93 -42.26 -54.10
CA LEU A 204 -27.53 -42.58 -54.36
C LEU A 204 -26.94 -41.46 -55.21
N GLY A 205 -25.91 -40.81 -54.70
CA GLY A 205 -25.22 -39.72 -55.40
C GLY A 205 -23.73 -39.98 -55.49
N ALA A 206 -23.14 -39.64 -56.63
CA ALA A 206 -21.70 -39.60 -56.82
C ALA A 206 -21.31 -38.22 -57.33
N GLY A 207 -20.34 -37.58 -56.67
CA GLY A 207 -19.80 -36.27 -57.02
C GLY A 207 -18.31 -36.34 -57.27
N TYR A 208 -17.83 -35.57 -58.24
CA TYR A 208 -16.40 -35.41 -58.49
C TYR A 208 -16.06 -33.98 -58.86
N GLN A 209 -15.09 -33.40 -58.13
CA GLN A 209 -14.57 -32.07 -58.32
C GLN A 209 -13.38 -32.10 -59.29
N PHE A 210 -13.55 -31.51 -60.48
CA PHE A 210 -12.50 -31.49 -61.51
C PHE A 210 -11.45 -30.40 -61.24
N THR A 211 -11.90 -29.28 -60.67
CA THR A 211 -11.08 -28.11 -60.36
C THR A 211 -11.53 -27.51 -59.03
N ASP A 212 -10.72 -26.63 -58.45
CA ASP A 212 -11.09 -25.93 -57.20
C ASP A 212 -12.34 -25.06 -57.38
N ALA A 213 -12.69 -24.72 -58.63
CA ALA A 213 -13.85 -23.93 -59.00
C ALA A 213 -15.11 -24.75 -59.31
N GLY A 214 -15.06 -26.08 -59.42
CA GLY A 214 -16.28 -26.85 -59.72
C GLY A 214 -16.11 -28.33 -60.08
N GLY A 215 -17.26 -28.99 -60.19
CA GLY A 215 -17.37 -30.43 -60.39
C GLY A 215 -18.68 -30.86 -61.05
N ALA A 216 -18.81 -32.17 -61.25
CA ALA A 216 -20.04 -32.81 -61.72
C ALA A 216 -20.58 -33.79 -60.69
N SER A 217 -21.87 -34.10 -60.83
CA SER A 217 -22.57 -35.10 -60.02
C SER A 217 -23.52 -35.94 -60.85
N LEU A 218 -23.75 -37.15 -60.37
CA LEU A 218 -24.77 -38.08 -60.87
C LEU A 218 -25.55 -38.60 -59.67
N ASP A 219 -26.86 -38.37 -59.68
CA ASP A 219 -27.76 -38.68 -58.60
C ASP A 219 -28.89 -39.60 -59.07
N PHE A 220 -29.27 -40.56 -58.24
CA PHE A 220 -30.43 -41.41 -58.38
C PHE A 220 -31.33 -41.24 -57.17
N ALA A 221 -32.64 -41.12 -57.38
CA ALA A 221 -33.61 -41.02 -56.29
C ALA A 221 -34.82 -41.88 -56.61
N GLY A 222 -35.28 -42.63 -55.62
CA GLY A 222 -36.48 -43.44 -55.76
C GLY A 222 -37.20 -43.67 -54.45
N ARG A 223 -38.41 -44.19 -54.56
CA ARG A 223 -39.30 -44.44 -53.43
C ARG A 223 -40.13 -45.69 -53.68
N TYR A 224 -40.16 -46.58 -52.71
CA TYR A 224 -41.02 -47.76 -52.70
C TYR A 224 -42.20 -47.53 -51.75
N ASP A 225 -43.37 -47.26 -52.31
CA ASP A 225 -44.61 -47.02 -51.57
C ASP A 225 -45.26 -48.35 -51.15
N TYR A 226 -45.42 -48.60 -49.84
CA TYR A 226 -46.00 -49.85 -49.34
C TYR A 226 -47.50 -49.94 -49.68
N GLY A 227 -47.90 -51.04 -50.32
CA GLY A 227 -49.32 -51.29 -50.63
C GLY A 227 -49.86 -50.51 -51.83
N SER A 228 -49.02 -49.75 -52.55
CA SER A 228 -49.44 -49.02 -53.75
C SER A 228 -50.00 -49.96 -54.82
N LYS A 229 -51.20 -49.64 -55.33
CA LYS A 229 -51.87 -50.33 -56.44
C LYS A 229 -51.56 -49.72 -57.81
N MET A 230 -50.79 -48.63 -57.86
CA MET A 230 -50.35 -47.99 -59.10
C MET A 230 -49.17 -48.74 -59.73
N GLU A 231 -49.05 -48.66 -61.06
CA GLU A 231 -47.91 -49.26 -61.78
C GLU A 231 -46.61 -48.53 -61.45
N GLY A 232 -45.65 -49.27 -60.90
CA GLY A 232 -44.23 -48.94 -60.89
C GLY A 232 -43.72 -48.15 -59.67
N THR A 233 -42.51 -48.51 -59.24
CA THR A 233 -41.75 -47.79 -58.20
C THR A 233 -41.06 -46.59 -58.86
N PRO A 234 -41.31 -45.34 -58.45
CA PRO A 234 -40.65 -44.17 -59.01
C PRO A 234 -39.13 -44.25 -58.80
N LEU A 235 -38.39 -44.07 -59.88
CA LEU A 235 -36.93 -44.02 -59.93
C LEU A 235 -36.51 -42.98 -60.96
N GLU A 236 -35.72 -42.01 -60.53
CA GLU A 236 -35.21 -40.92 -61.34
C GLU A 236 -33.67 -40.93 -61.35
N VAL A 237 -33.11 -40.41 -62.44
CA VAL A 237 -31.69 -40.08 -62.54
C VAL A 237 -31.53 -38.60 -62.88
N LEU A 238 -30.52 -37.96 -62.31
CA LEU A 238 -30.18 -36.56 -62.52
C LEU A 238 -28.66 -36.45 -62.72
N GLY A 239 -28.24 -35.92 -63.86
CA GLY A 239 -26.87 -35.53 -64.10
C GLY A 239 -26.73 -34.02 -63.94
N GLY A 240 -25.71 -33.57 -63.21
CA GLY A 240 -25.52 -32.15 -62.97
C GLY A 240 -24.11 -31.79 -62.54
N GLY A 241 -23.99 -30.64 -61.90
CA GLY A 241 -22.73 -30.15 -61.38
C GLY A 241 -22.88 -28.90 -60.53
N PHE A 242 -21.74 -28.44 -60.06
CA PHE A 242 -21.62 -27.30 -59.18
C PHE A 242 -20.40 -26.46 -59.56
N ALA A 243 -20.49 -25.16 -59.35
CA ALA A 243 -19.41 -24.21 -59.61
C ALA A 243 -19.34 -23.18 -58.47
N TYR A 244 -18.16 -23.03 -57.88
CA TYR A 244 -17.84 -22.01 -56.90
C TYR A 244 -17.58 -20.68 -57.61
N LEU A 245 -18.31 -19.63 -57.25
CA LEU A 245 -18.09 -18.31 -57.81
C LEU A 245 -16.83 -17.69 -57.21
N ALA A 246 -15.89 -17.28 -58.06
CA ALA A 246 -14.62 -16.70 -57.65
C ALA A 246 -14.83 -15.53 -56.67
N ASN A 247 -14.06 -15.51 -55.58
CA ASN A 247 -14.12 -14.48 -54.52
C ASN A 247 -15.51 -14.26 -53.91
N SER A 248 -16.39 -15.27 -53.96
CA SER A 248 -17.72 -15.23 -53.39
C SER A 248 -18.00 -16.45 -52.50
N PRO A 249 -18.90 -16.36 -51.50
CA PRO A 249 -19.46 -17.51 -50.77
C PRO A 249 -20.60 -18.21 -51.53
N LEU A 250 -20.80 -17.86 -52.81
CA LEU A 250 -21.90 -18.37 -53.62
C LEU A 250 -21.46 -19.57 -54.46
N VAL A 251 -22.32 -20.58 -54.50
CA VAL A 251 -22.18 -21.80 -55.31
C VAL A 251 -23.36 -21.87 -56.27
N LEU A 252 -23.08 -21.98 -57.56
CA LEU A 252 -24.08 -22.27 -58.57
C LEU A 252 -24.18 -23.78 -58.75
N ARG A 253 -25.39 -24.34 -58.73
CA ARG A 253 -25.64 -25.76 -58.99
C ARG A 253 -26.69 -25.92 -60.05
N GLY A 254 -26.62 -26.98 -60.84
CA GLY A 254 -27.65 -27.27 -61.82
C GLY A 254 -27.56 -28.68 -62.35
N GLY A 255 -28.69 -29.18 -62.84
CA GLY A 255 -28.78 -30.54 -63.35
C GLY A 255 -30.01 -30.77 -64.21
N LEU A 256 -29.92 -31.80 -65.06
CA LEU A 256 -30.99 -32.27 -65.93
C LEU A 256 -31.22 -33.75 -65.66
N GLY A 257 -32.48 -34.16 -65.64
CA GLY A 257 -32.86 -35.51 -65.22
C GLY A 257 -34.11 -36.05 -65.91
N THR A 258 -34.36 -37.33 -65.70
CA THR A 258 -35.50 -38.06 -66.26
C THR A 258 -35.87 -39.25 -65.37
N GLY A 259 -37.15 -39.63 -65.38
CA GLY A 259 -37.62 -40.87 -64.76
C GLY A 259 -37.12 -42.10 -65.53
N LEU A 260 -36.45 -43.01 -64.84
CA LEU A 260 -36.05 -44.33 -65.34
C LEU A 260 -37.22 -45.32 -65.33
N THR A 261 -38.16 -45.13 -64.42
CA THR A 261 -39.39 -45.91 -64.31
C THR A 261 -40.60 -44.97 -64.40
N ARG A 262 -41.77 -45.55 -64.66
CA ARG A 262 -43.05 -44.84 -64.59
C ARG A 262 -43.64 -45.16 -63.22
N GLY A 263 -43.62 -44.19 -62.33
CA GLY A 263 -44.20 -44.25 -60.98
C GLY A 263 -44.63 -42.85 -60.56
N VAL A 264 -45.43 -42.76 -59.50
CA VAL A 264 -45.94 -41.47 -59.00
C VAL A 264 -44.77 -40.54 -58.63
N GLY A 265 -44.74 -39.37 -59.24
CA GLY A 265 -43.72 -38.34 -58.98
C GLY A 265 -42.46 -38.45 -59.83
N SER A 266 -42.33 -39.46 -60.69
CA SER A 266 -41.24 -39.56 -61.68
C SER A 266 -41.59 -38.81 -62.96
N PRO A 267 -40.95 -37.66 -63.24
CA PRO A 267 -41.24 -36.87 -64.42
C PRO A 267 -40.59 -37.47 -65.67
N VAL A 268 -41.12 -37.10 -66.84
CA VAL A 268 -40.49 -37.37 -68.14
C VAL A 268 -39.18 -36.60 -68.24
N PHE A 269 -39.17 -35.36 -67.73
CA PHE A 269 -38.01 -34.48 -67.74
C PHE A 269 -38.00 -33.59 -66.50
N ARG A 270 -36.80 -33.35 -65.96
CA ARG A 270 -36.54 -32.40 -64.87
C ARG A 270 -35.34 -31.53 -65.19
N ALA A 271 -35.45 -30.25 -64.86
CA ALA A 271 -34.32 -29.32 -64.84
C ALA A 271 -34.29 -28.61 -63.49
N ILE A 272 -33.09 -28.43 -62.94
CA ILE A 272 -32.87 -27.66 -61.72
C ILE A 272 -31.72 -26.68 -61.89
N LEU A 273 -31.87 -25.51 -61.27
CA LEU A 273 -30.83 -24.50 -61.13
C LEU A 273 -30.91 -23.93 -59.72
N ALA A 274 -29.82 -23.93 -58.98
CA ALA A 274 -29.78 -23.42 -57.62
C ALA A 274 -28.63 -22.44 -57.41
N LEU A 275 -28.91 -21.38 -56.65
CA LEU A 275 -27.92 -20.49 -56.09
C LEU A 275 -27.86 -20.74 -54.59
N GLU A 276 -26.70 -21.19 -54.12
CA GLU A 276 -26.44 -21.52 -52.72
C GLU A 276 -25.46 -20.51 -52.13
N TYR A 277 -25.79 -19.95 -50.97
CA TYR A 277 -24.85 -19.32 -50.08
C TYR A 277 -24.31 -20.36 -49.12
N ARG A 278 -22.99 -20.58 -49.17
CA ARG A 278 -22.27 -21.45 -48.26
C ARG A 278 -21.21 -20.61 -47.55
N SER A 279 -21.26 -20.59 -46.22
CA SER A 279 -20.17 -19.99 -45.45
C SER A 279 -18.86 -20.66 -45.88
N ARG A 280 -17.83 -19.85 -46.14
CA ARG A 280 -16.52 -20.39 -46.48
C ARG A 280 -16.01 -21.16 -45.26
N GLU A 281 -15.52 -22.38 -45.49
CA GLU A 281 -14.58 -23.02 -44.57
C GLU A 281 -13.47 -21.98 -44.35
N LYS A 282 -13.16 -21.64 -43.08
CA LYS A 282 -11.90 -20.97 -42.76
C LYS A 282 -10.83 -21.92 -43.35
N GLU A 283 -9.99 -21.43 -44.26
CA GLU A 283 -8.92 -22.27 -44.81
C GLU A 283 -8.18 -22.91 -43.63
N PRO A 284 -7.75 -24.18 -43.72
CA PRO A 284 -6.91 -24.75 -42.68
C PRO A 284 -5.70 -23.83 -42.60
N GLU A 285 -5.63 -23.17 -41.46
CA GLU A 285 -4.55 -22.32 -41.03
C GLU A 285 -3.31 -23.21 -41.12
N VAL A 286 -2.34 -22.80 -41.94
CA VAL A 286 -1.13 -23.59 -42.21
C VAL A 286 -0.16 -23.26 -41.10
N ASP A 287 0.15 -24.26 -40.27
CA ASP A 287 1.26 -24.29 -39.33
C ASP A 287 2.55 -24.58 -40.13
N PRO A 288 3.38 -23.57 -40.48
CA PRO A 288 4.44 -23.75 -41.47
C PRO A 288 5.73 -24.36 -40.90
N ASP A 289 5.92 -24.34 -39.59
CA ASP A 289 7.06 -24.94 -38.88
C ASP A 289 6.71 -26.20 -38.07
N GLY A 290 5.42 -26.45 -37.83
CA GLY A 290 4.89 -27.72 -37.37
C GLY A 290 4.85 -27.86 -35.85
N ASP A 291 4.77 -26.76 -35.11
CA ASP A 291 4.73 -26.74 -33.66
C ASP A 291 3.31 -26.84 -33.07
N GLY A 292 2.27 -26.60 -33.89
CA GLY A 292 0.86 -26.69 -33.50
C GLY A 292 0.20 -25.36 -33.14
N TYR A 293 0.89 -24.23 -33.27
CA TYR A 293 0.29 -22.89 -33.22
C TYR A 293 -0.12 -22.42 -34.62
N VAL A 294 -1.25 -21.71 -34.70
CA VAL A 294 -1.76 -21.27 -36.01
C VAL A 294 -2.54 -19.95 -36.02
N GLU A 295 -3.30 -19.66 -34.95
CA GLU A 295 -3.97 -18.35 -34.78
C GLU A 295 -3.15 -17.37 -33.94
N THR A 296 -2.32 -17.88 -33.04
CA THR A 296 -1.49 -17.14 -32.09
C THR A 296 -0.06 -17.62 -32.24
N ASP A 297 0.50 -17.35 -33.41
CA ASP A 297 1.88 -17.64 -33.77
C ASP A 297 2.51 -16.34 -34.28
N ALA A 298 3.45 -15.80 -33.50
CA ALA A 298 4.14 -14.55 -33.83
C ALA A 298 5.33 -14.74 -34.78
N CYS A 299 5.78 -15.97 -35.00
CA CYS A 299 6.95 -16.31 -35.83
C CYS A 299 6.68 -17.60 -36.63
N PRO A 300 5.88 -17.51 -37.72
CA PRO A 300 5.33 -18.68 -38.41
C PRO A 300 6.30 -19.57 -39.20
N PHE A 301 7.60 -19.46 -38.95
CA PHE A 301 8.63 -20.24 -39.62
C PHE A 301 9.72 -20.73 -38.64
N GLU A 302 9.55 -20.50 -37.34
CA GLU A 302 10.47 -20.88 -36.28
C GLU A 302 9.67 -21.66 -35.23
N PRO A 303 9.83 -23.00 -35.15
CA PRO A 303 8.98 -23.81 -34.27
C PRO A 303 9.28 -23.53 -32.80
N GLU A 304 8.22 -23.40 -32.00
CA GLU A 304 8.25 -23.37 -30.55
C GLU A 304 9.02 -24.58 -29.97
N ASP A 305 9.81 -24.36 -28.92
CA ASP A 305 10.68 -25.38 -28.33
C ASP A 305 10.08 -26.08 -27.10
N PHE A 306 8.94 -25.58 -26.61
CA PHE A 306 8.12 -26.14 -25.53
C PHE A 306 8.89 -26.31 -24.21
N ASP A 307 9.64 -25.31 -23.81
CA ASP A 307 10.42 -25.31 -22.57
C ASP A 307 9.59 -25.01 -21.30
N GLY A 308 8.31 -24.62 -21.45
CA GLY A 308 7.39 -24.32 -20.35
C GLY A 308 7.33 -22.83 -19.98
N TRP A 309 7.99 -21.96 -20.73
CA TRP A 309 7.95 -20.51 -20.63
C TRP A 309 7.35 -19.92 -21.89
N LEU A 310 6.43 -18.95 -21.72
CA LEU A 310 5.76 -18.21 -22.80
C LEU A 310 5.21 -19.00 -24.02
N ASP A 311 5.11 -20.33 -23.94
CA ASP A 311 4.78 -21.25 -25.04
C ASP A 311 3.52 -20.91 -25.85
N LEU A 312 2.64 -20.01 -25.38
CA LEU A 312 1.33 -19.71 -25.95
C LEU A 312 1.34 -18.75 -27.15
N ASP A 313 2.46 -18.08 -27.43
CA ASP A 313 2.59 -17.17 -28.58
C ASP A 313 3.23 -17.81 -29.83
N GLY A 314 3.59 -19.10 -29.72
CA GLY A 314 4.09 -19.93 -30.81
C GLY A 314 5.49 -19.53 -31.27
N CYS A 315 6.32 -19.03 -30.37
CA CYS A 315 7.67 -18.58 -30.68
C CYS A 315 8.71 -19.01 -29.67
N PRO A 316 9.81 -19.64 -30.12
CA PRO A 316 10.92 -19.92 -29.22
C PRO A 316 11.51 -18.62 -28.68
N GLU A 317 11.70 -18.54 -27.37
CA GLU A 317 12.36 -17.40 -26.77
C GLU A 317 13.82 -17.34 -27.21
N ARG A 318 14.27 -16.14 -27.56
CA ARG A 318 15.70 -15.90 -27.85
C ARG A 318 16.48 -15.47 -26.63
N TYR A 319 15.77 -15.09 -25.57
CA TYR A 319 16.30 -14.49 -24.38
C TYR A 319 15.60 -15.07 -23.16
N THR A 320 16.37 -15.57 -22.22
CA THR A 320 15.89 -15.96 -20.90
C THR A 320 15.90 -14.74 -19.99
N ARG A 321 14.80 -14.51 -19.29
CA ARG A 321 14.75 -13.48 -18.24
C ARG A 321 15.54 -13.95 -17.02
N LEU A 322 16.45 -13.13 -16.54
CA LEU A 322 17.19 -13.35 -15.29
C LEU A 322 16.80 -12.27 -14.30
N ASP A 323 16.16 -12.67 -13.21
CA ASP A 323 15.90 -11.82 -12.05
C ASP A 323 17.05 -11.95 -11.06
N VAL A 324 17.73 -10.83 -10.77
CA VAL A 324 18.86 -10.76 -9.85
C VAL A 324 18.45 -10.03 -8.58
N TYR A 325 18.59 -10.70 -7.46
CA TYR A 325 18.35 -10.16 -6.13
C TYR A 325 19.67 -9.90 -5.43
N VAL A 326 19.94 -8.65 -5.09
CA VAL A 326 21.11 -8.24 -4.31
C VAL A 326 20.68 -7.99 -2.87
N VAL A 327 21.14 -8.86 -1.98
CA VAL A 327 20.77 -8.86 -0.56
C VAL A 327 22.00 -8.76 0.34
N ASP A 328 21.79 -8.32 1.58
CA ASP A 328 22.83 -8.39 2.61
C ASP A 328 22.91 -9.78 3.27
N GLU A 329 23.81 -9.95 4.24
CA GLU A 329 23.97 -11.21 4.98
C GLU A 329 22.73 -11.63 5.79
N ALA A 330 21.81 -10.70 6.09
CA ALA A 330 20.54 -10.98 6.75
C ALA A 330 19.42 -11.37 5.75
N GLY A 331 19.66 -11.21 4.45
CA GLY A 331 18.70 -11.45 3.38
C GLY A 331 17.82 -10.23 3.06
N ASP A 332 18.13 -9.05 3.60
CA ASP A 332 17.41 -7.81 3.31
C ASP A 332 17.92 -7.20 1.99
N PRO A 333 17.05 -6.61 1.15
CA PRO A 333 17.44 -6.04 -0.14
C PRO A 333 18.37 -4.82 -0.01
N VAL A 334 19.44 -4.78 -0.82
CA VAL A 334 20.42 -3.68 -0.83
C VAL A 334 20.02 -2.63 -1.85
N THR A 335 19.45 -1.52 -1.39
CA THR A 335 18.86 -0.45 -2.24
C THR A 335 19.87 0.29 -3.12
N SER A 336 21.11 0.46 -2.65
CA SER A 336 22.19 1.15 -3.37
C SER A 336 22.98 0.25 -4.33
N ALA A 337 22.53 -0.99 -4.51
CA ALA A 337 23.19 -1.94 -5.39
C ALA A 337 23.17 -1.49 -6.85
N LEU A 338 24.24 -1.81 -7.56
CA LEU A 338 24.42 -1.67 -8.99
C LEU A 338 24.95 -3.01 -9.50
N VAL A 339 24.26 -3.59 -10.49
CA VAL A 339 24.66 -4.84 -11.13
C VAL A 339 25.22 -4.54 -12.52
N GLN A 340 26.35 -5.16 -12.84
CA GLN A 340 26.96 -5.13 -14.18
C GLN A 340 27.08 -6.55 -14.71
N VAL A 341 26.96 -6.70 -16.03
CA VAL A 341 27.08 -7.99 -16.73
C VAL A 341 28.20 -7.93 -17.77
N SER A 342 28.97 -9.02 -17.89
CA SER A 342 30.16 -9.11 -18.75
C SER A 342 29.93 -8.87 -20.24
N SER A 343 28.70 -9.03 -20.73
CA SER A 343 28.30 -8.81 -22.13
C SER A 343 27.98 -7.34 -22.46
N GLY A 344 27.86 -6.47 -21.45
CA GLY A 344 27.43 -5.08 -21.63
C GLY A 344 25.95 -4.93 -21.97
N VAL A 345 25.13 -5.95 -21.71
CA VAL A 345 23.67 -5.89 -21.80
C VAL A 345 23.12 -4.89 -20.77
N GLU A 346 22.07 -4.15 -21.15
CA GLU A 346 21.43 -3.20 -20.23
C GLU A 346 20.75 -3.94 -19.07
N VAL A 347 20.97 -3.44 -17.86
CA VAL A 347 20.38 -3.97 -16.63
C VAL A 347 19.28 -3.03 -16.18
N GLU A 348 18.06 -3.52 -16.05
CA GLU A 348 16.92 -2.72 -15.56
C GLU A 348 16.71 -2.96 -14.07
N GLN A 349 16.70 -1.89 -13.28
CA GLN A 349 16.36 -1.96 -11.86
C GLN A 349 14.85 -1.80 -11.69
N ILE A 350 14.19 -2.83 -11.15
CA ILE A 350 12.73 -2.89 -11.02
C ILE A 350 12.25 -2.68 -9.57
N GLY A 351 13.16 -2.83 -8.60
CA GLY A 351 12.87 -2.66 -7.19
C GLY A 351 14.13 -2.42 -6.35
N ASP A 352 13.92 -2.29 -5.04
CA ASP A 352 15.00 -2.17 -4.07
C ASP A 352 15.83 -3.46 -4.06
N GLY A 353 17.09 -3.39 -4.53
CA GLY A 353 17.95 -4.57 -4.67
C GLY A 353 17.50 -5.59 -5.70
N GLU A 354 16.53 -5.27 -6.57
CA GLU A 354 15.96 -6.18 -7.56
C GLU A 354 16.21 -5.68 -8.99
N PHE A 355 16.82 -6.52 -9.80
CA PHE A 355 17.21 -6.22 -11.18
C PHE A 355 16.67 -7.30 -12.11
N THR A 356 16.33 -6.92 -13.34
CA THR A 356 15.93 -7.85 -14.40
C THR A 356 16.80 -7.63 -15.63
N LEU A 357 17.16 -8.73 -16.29
CA LEU A 357 17.90 -8.75 -17.54
C LEU A 357 17.28 -9.77 -18.50
N GLU A 358 17.41 -9.54 -19.79
CA GLU A 358 17.09 -10.52 -20.83
C GLU A 358 18.40 -10.94 -21.52
N LEU A 359 18.74 -12.23 -21.45
CA LEU A 359 20.03 -12.75 -21.90
C LEU A 359 19.85 -13.93 -22.86
N GLU A 360 20.60 -13.96 -23.96
CA GLU A 360 20.66 -15.14 -24.84
C GLU A 360 21.32 -16.32 -24.12
N PRO A 361 21.06 -17.58 -24.51
CA PRO A 361 21.76 -18.73 -23.94
C PRO A 361 23.29 -18.62 -24.07
N GLY A 362 24.00 -18.74 -22.95
CA GLY A 362 25.45 -18.50 -22.90
C GLY A 362 26.01 -18.40 -21.47
N GLU A 363 27.32 -18.18 -21.38
CA GLU A 363 28.03 -18.02 -20.10
C GLU A 363 28.23 -16.52 -19.80
N TYR A 364 27.78 -16.07 -18.63
CA TYR A 364 27.84 -14.68 -18.19
C TYR A 364 28.48 -14.57 -16.81
N SER A 365 29.12 -13.43 -16.56
CA SER A 365 29.53 -13.02 -15.21
C SER A 365 28.73 -11.80 -14.80
N LEU A 366 28.17 -11.84 -13.59
CA LEU A 366 27.52 -10.72 -12.92
C LEU A 366 28.45 -10.19 -11.84
N ASP A 367 28.56 -8.87 -11.77
CA ASP A 367 29.27 -8.16 -10.71
C ASP A 367 28.29 -7.21 -10.01
N ALA A 368 28.05 -7.42 -8.72
CA ALA A 368 27.24 -6.55 -7.89
C ALA A 368 28.13 -5.68 -7.00
N ASN A 369 27.87 -4.37 -7.02
CA ASN A 369 28.56 -3.38 -6.21
C ASN A 369 27.53 -2.52 -5.49
N ALA A 370 27.77 -2.17 -4.24
CA ALA A 370 26.93 -1.22 -3.51
C ALA A 370 27.80 -0.34 -2.62
N GLU A 371 27.36 0.90 -2.36
CA GLU A 371 28.05 1.79 -1.44
C GLU A 371 28.06 1.16 -0.03
N ALA A 372 29.25 1.08 0.57
CA ALA A 372 29.44 0.52 1.91
C ALA A 372 29.24 -1.02 2.02
N PHE A 373 29.32 -1.73 0.90
CA PHE A 373 29.38 -3.20 0.84
C PHE A 373 30.57 -3.71 0.02
N ALA A 374 31.05 -4.90 0.34
CA ALA A 374 32.10 -5.57 -0.42
C ALA A 374 31.45 -6.14 -1.70
N PRO A 375 32.09 -5.98 -2.87
CA PRO A 375 31.51 -6.46 -4.12
C PRO A 375 31.47 -7.98 -4.14
N ASP A 376 30.44 -8.52 -4.79
CA ASP A 376 30.28 -9.96 -5.02
C ASP A 376 30.08 -10.21 -6.52
N SER A 377 30.46 -11.40 -6.96
CA SER A 377 30.32 -11.80 -8.35
C SER A 377 29.94 -13.26 -8.50
N ALA A 378 29.14 -13.53 -9.52
CA ALA A 378 28.71 -14.88 -9.87
C ALA A 378 28.91 -15.13 -11.36
N SER A 379 29.36 -16.34 -11.69
CA SER A 379 29.34 -16.86 -13.06
C SER A 379 28.16 -17.79 -13.21
N LEU A 380 27.40 -17.60 -14.29
CA LEU A 380 26.17 -18.34 -14.55
C LEU A 380 26.07 -18.73 -16.02
N ALA A 381 25.50 -19.91 -16.25
CA ALA A 381 25.15 -20.40 -17.57
C ALA A 381 23.65 -20.16 -17.78
N ILE A 382 23.31 -19.26 -18.70
CA ILE A 382 21.94 -19.07 -19.17
C ILE A 382 21.64 -20.18 -20.17
N VAL A 383 20.53 -20.87 -19.94
CA VAL A 383 19.95 -21.86 -20.84
C VAL A 383 18.56 -21.37 -21.22
N ASP A 384 18.08 -21.73 -22.42
CA ASP A 384 16.68 -21.57 -22.76
C ASP A 384 15.78 -22.16 -21.68
N GLY A 385 14.75 -21.42 -21.31
CA GLY A 385 13.89 -21.81 -20.22
C GLY A 385 13.12 -20.67 -19.54
N PRO A 386 12.35 -21.04 -18.50
CA PRO A 386 11.67 -20.09 -17.64
C PRO A 386 12.64 -19.14 -16.93
N PRO A 387 12.11 -18.02 -16.38
CA PRO A 387 12.92 -17.02 -15.71
C PRO A 387 13.78 -17.66 -14.63
N MET A 388 15.06 -17.31 -14.66
CA MET A 388 16.03 -17.74 -13.69
C MET A 388 16.12 -16.71 -12.57
N GLU A 389 16.37 -17.17 -11.36
CA GLU A 389 16.66 -16.29 -10.22
C GLU A 389 18.12 -16.47 -9.79
N GLN A 390 18.82 -15.36 -9.59
CA GLN A 390 20.16 -15.34 -9.01
C GLN A 390 20.18 -14.41 -7.80
N VAL A 391 20.71 -14.91 -6.69
CA VAL A 391 20.92 -14.10 -5.47
C VAL A 391 22.41 -13.82 -5.33
N LEU A 392 22.76 -12.54 -5.17
CA LEU A 392 24.10 -12.08 -4.82
C LEU A 392 24.06 -11.53 -3.39
N THR A 393 24.98 -11.98 -2.54
CA THR A 393 25.00 -11.60 -1.12
C THR A 393 26.17 -10.69 -0.87
N LEU A 394 25.90 -9.40 -0.70
CA LEU A 394 26.95 -8.43 -0.40
C LEU A 394 27.22 -8.42 1.11
N ALA A 395 28.47 -8.70 1.48
CA ALA A 395 28.91 -8.50 2.84
C ALA A 395 28.98 -7.00 3.12
N ARG A 396 28.25 -6.53 4.13
CA ARG A 396 28.33 -5.13 4.56
C ARG A 396 29.79 -4.86 4.95
N LEU A 397 30.45 -3.93 4.27
CA LEU A 397 31.71 -3.42 4.79
C LEU A 397 31.35 -2.77 6.10
N ASP A 398 32.19 -2.91 7.12
CA ASP A 398 31.94 -2.22 8.39
C ASP A 398 31.86 -0.72 8.09
N THR A 399 30.63 -0.20 7.92
CA THR A 399 30.30 1.19 7.56
C THR A 399 30.51 2.12 8.73
N THR A 400 31.31 1.67 9.68
CA THR A 400 31.42 2.19 11.03
C THR A 400 32.88 2.33 11.36
N GLY A 401 33.20 3.40 12.08
CA GLY A 401 34.49 3.56 12.73
C GLY A 401 34.31 3.46 14.24
N LYS A 402 35.39 3.15 14.93
CA LYS A 402 35.41 3.15 16.40
C LYS A 402 35.85 4.53 16.88
N VAL A 403 35.11 5.14 17.80
CA VAL A 403 35.56 6.37 18.45
C VAL A 403 35.78 6.11 19.92
N VAL A 404 36.94 6.53 20.41
CA VAL A 404 37.30 6.51 21.82
C VAL A 404 37.47 7.95 22.28
N ILE A 405 36.67 8.36 23.26
CA ILE A 405 36.76 9.71 23.82
C ILE A 405 37.23 9.59 25.27
N THR A 406 38.28 10.32 25.61
CA THR A 406 38.76 10.52 26.98
C THR A 406 38.38 11.92 27.44
N LEU A 407 37.58 12.02 28.50
CA LEU A 407 37.09 13.26 29.09
C LEU A 407 37.88 13.56 30.36
N MET A 408 38.44 14.77 30.46
CA MET A 408 39.24 15.20 31.61
C MET A 408 39.01 16.69 31.94
N ASN A 409 39.44 17.13 33.12
CA ASN A 409 39.44 18.54 33.51
C ASN A 409 40.79 19.23 33.16
N THR A 410 40.90 20.52 33.42
CA THR A 410 42.12 21.33 33.18
C THR A 410 43.32 20.95 34.08
N SER A 411 43.12 20.02 35.04
CA SER A 411 44.15 19.46 35.91
C SER A 411 44.50 18.00 35.56
N ASP A 412 44.11 17.55 34.35
CA ASP A 412 44.33 16.20 33.80
C ASP A 412 43.61 15.06 34.57
N GLU A 413 42.61 15.36 35.40
CA GLU A 413 41.81 14.33 36.06
C GLU A 413 40.65 13.87 35.17
N LEU A 414 40.42 12.57 35.10
CA LEU A 414 39.33 11.97 34.32
C LEU A 414 37.96 12.33 34.91
N LEU A 415 37.00 12.65 34.03
CA LEU A 415 35.67 13.10 34.42
C LEU A 415 34.59 12.09 34.04
N ASP A 416 33.75 11.73 35.00
CA ASP A 416 32.49 11.06 34.71
C ASP A 416 31.53 12.02 34.03
N GLY A 417 30.75 11.54 33.07
CA GLY A 417 29.86 12.40 32.32
C GLY A 417 28.92 11.67 31.39
N THR A 418 28.41 12.42 30.44
CA THR A 418 27.57 11.92 29.36
C THR A 418 28.05 12.44 28.03
N TRP A 419 27.91 11.61 27.01
CA TRP A 419 28.17 11.96 25.62
C TRP A 419 26.95 11.64 24.75
N ALA A 420 26.66 12.51 23.79
CA ALA A 420 25.57 12.36 22.84
C ALA A 420 26.10 12.60 21.43
N TRP A 421 25.60 11.81 20.48
CA TRP A 421 25.98 11.83 19.07
C TRP A 421 24.79 12.33 18.25
N ASP A 422 24.98 13.33 17.39
CA ASP A 422 23.95 13.83 16.46
C ASP A 422 22.58 14.06 17.11
N GLU A 423 22.57 14.73 18.27
CA GLU A 423 21.37 15.02 19.09
C GLU A 423 20.67 13.78 19.70
N ALA A 424 21.31 12.60 19.70
CA ALA A 424 20.80 11.40 20.34
C ALA A 424 20.80 11.49 21.88
N ILE A 425 20.16 10.50 22.52
CA ILE A 425 20.08 10.41 23.98
C ILE A 425 21.49 10.28 24.58
N PRO A 426 21.87 11.13 25.56
CA PRO A 426 23.18 11.07 26.18
C PRO A 426 23.43 9.73 26.89
N LEU A 427 24.54 9.07 26.56
CA LEU A 427 25.00 7.85 27.22
C LEU A 427 25.94 8.19 28.37
N ALA A 428 25.81 7.51 29.50
CA ALA A 428 26.71 7.69 30.64
C ALA A 428 28.09 7.09 30.35
N VAL A 429 29.14 7.84 30.69
CA VAL A 429 30.54 7.42 30.62
C VAL A 429 31.11 7.51 32.02
N ALA A 430 31.57 6.37 32.53
CA ALA A 430 32.28 6.27 33.80
C ALA A 430 33.79 6.16 33.55
N GLU A 431 34.60 6.61 34.51
CA GLU A 431 36.07 6.60 34.47
C GLU A 431 36.66 7.49 33.35
N GLY A 432 35.89 8.47 32.86
CA GLY A 432 36.33 9.44 31.85
C GLY A 432 36.83 8.87 30.54
N ARG A 433 36.53 7.60 30.21
CA ARG A 433 36.83 7.01 28.90
C ARG A 433 35.63 6.22 28.39
N GLY A 434 35.12 6.62 27.24
CA GLY A 434 34.06 5.90 26.54
C GLY A 434 34.56 5.37 25.21
N GLU A 435 34.05 4.21 24.80
CA GLU A 435 34.17 3.72 23.43
C GLU A 435 32.80 3.49 22.80
N THR A 436 32.66 3.84 21.53
CA THR A 436 31.45 3.58 20.74
C THR A 436 31.81 3.28 19.29
N VAL A 437 30.89 2.62 18.60
CA VAL A 437 30.95 2.38 17.16
C VAL A 437 29.87 3.26 16.53
N VAL A 438 30.26 4.10 15.58
CA VAL A 438 29.37 5.04 14.88
C VAL A 438 29.59 4.91 13.38
N GLU A 439 28.60 5.33 12.59
CA GLU A 439 28.73 5.33 11.13
C GLU A 439 29.97 6.14 10.70
N SER A 440 30.56 5.77 9.57
CA SER A 440 31.67 6.52 9.00
C SER A 440 31.12 7.80 8.37
N GLY A 441 31.67 8.96 8.74
CA GLY A 441 31.10 10.24 8.32
C GLY A 441 31.48 11.38 9.25
N SER A 442 30.81 12.52 9.08
CA SER A 442 30.94 13.67 9.98
C SER A 442 29.82 13.64 11.00
N HIS A 443 30.17 13.64 12.28
CA HIS A 443 29.24 13.59 13.40
C HIS A 443 29.46 14.76 14.35
N VAL A 444 28.39 15.18 15.03
CA VAL A 444 28.47 16.18 16.10
C VAL A 444 28.42 15.44 17.44
N VAL A 445 29.44 15.64 18.27
CA VAL A 445 29.51 15.07 19.62
C VAL A 445 29.29 16.14 20.66
N ALA A 446 28.26 15.97 21.48
CA ALA A 446 28.01 16.78 22.66
C ALA A 446 28.49 16.05 23.93
N LEU A 447 29.27 16.74 24.76
CA LEU A 447 29.83 16.25 26.02
C LEU A 447 29.32 17.09 27.17
N ALA A 448 28.96 16.44 28.27
CA ALA A 448 28.58 17.10 29.51
C ALA A 448 29.13 16.32 30.72
N SER A 449 29.59 17.04 31.73
CA SER A 449 29.97 16.47 33.03
C SER A 449 29.39 17.37 34.13
N PRO A 450 28.88 16.80 35.24
CA PRO A 450 28.32 17.61 36.33
C PRO A 450 29.34 18.63 36.86
N GLY A 451 28.96 19.91 36.92
CA GLY A 451 29.84 20.99 37.38
C GLY A 451 30.80 21.55 36.32
N TYR A 452 30.70 21.11 35.07
CA TYR A 452 31.53 21.56 33.94
C TYR A 452 30.71 22.18 32.81
N VAL A 453 31.33 23.05 32.02
CA VAL A 453 30.70 23.66 30.84
C VAL A 453 30.54 22.60 29.75
N PRO A 454 29.32 22.37 29.22
CA PRO A 454 29.12 21.43 28.12
C PRO A 454 29.88 21.88 26.86
N ALA A 455 30.40 20.91 26.10
CA ALA A 455 31.12 21.16 24.85
C ALA A 455 30.47 20.41 23.70
N SER A 456 30.50 20.99 22.50
CA SER A 456 30.06 20.33 21.26
C SER A 456 31.10 20.56 20.16
N PHE A 457 31.39 19.54 19.36
CA PHE A 457 32.37 19.61 18.26
C PHE A 457 32.09 18.57 17.17
N ASP A 458 32.55 18.86 15.97
CA ASP A 458 32.51 17.93 14.84
C ASP A 458 33.66 16.91 14.91
N VAL A 459 33.35 15.66 14.61
CA VAL A 459 34.33 14.57 14.42
C VAL A 459 34.10 13.90 13.07
N SER A 460 35.18 13.73 12.31
CA SER A 460 35.16 12.91 11.09
C SER A 460 35.66 11.52 11.44
N VAL A 461 34.84 10.51 11.18
CA VAL A 461 35.08 9.11 11.50
C VAL A 461 35.37 8.35 10.19
N PRO A 462 36.63 7.96 9.93
CA PRO A 462 36.97 7.19 8.74
C PRO A 462 36.45 5.75 8.84
N LEU A 463 36.16 5.16 7.68
CA LEU A 463 35.65 3.80 7.55
C LEU A 463 36.61 2.77 8.14
N GLY A 464 36.14 1.97 9.12
CA GLY A 464 36.92 0.89 9.74
C GLY A 464 38.12 1.34 10.61
N GLU A 465 38.34 2.65 10.78
CA GLU A 465 39.43 3.19 11.61
C GLU A 465 38.97 3.50 13.04
N THR A 466 39.95 3.61 13.95
CA THR A 466 39.72 4.08 15.33
C THR A 466 40.18 5.52 15.48
N VAL A 467 39.27 6.41 15.87
CA VAL A 467 39.58 7.81 16.20
C VAL A 467 39.67 7.95 17.72
N GLU A 468 40.84 8.35 18.23
CA GLU A 468 41.03 8.66 19.65
C GLU A 468 41.01 10.18 19.88
N LEU A 469 40.15 10.63 20.79
CA LEU A 469 39.99 12.04 21.13
C LEU A 469 40.19 12.26 22.63
N ILE A 470 40.91 13.32 22.97
CA ILE A 470 41.02 13.82 24.34
C ILE A 470 40.29 15.16 24.41
N LYS A 471 39.36 15.29 25.37
CA LYS A 471 38.55 16.49 25.55
C LYS A 471 38.65 16.97 26.98
N VAL A 472 38.99 18.25 27.12
CA VAL A 472 39.13 18.95 28.39
C VAL A 472 37.90 19.81 28.59
N LEU A 473 37.18 19.64 29.70
CA LEU A 473 36.09 20.54 30.10
C LEU A 473 36.56 21.50 31.19
N GLU A 474 36.12 22.75 31.07
CA GLU A 474 36.32 23.78 32.09
C GLU A 474 35.19 23.76 33.11
N ARG A 475 35.48 24.11 34.37
CA ARG A 475 34.44 24.16 35.41
C ARG A 475 33.37 25.20 35.03
N ALA A 476 32.12 24.84 35.25
CA ALA A 476 31.00 25.75 35.08
C ALA A 476 30.98 26.73 36.26
N THR A 477 31.61 27.89 36.09
CA THR A 477 31.72 28.92 37.12
C THR A 477 31.01 30.22 36.73
N GLY A 478 30.59 30.99 37.73
CA GLY A 478 30.15 32.38 37.61
C GLY A 478 30.69 33.24 38.75
N THR A 479 30.51 34.55 38.67
CA THR A 479 31.01 35.48 39.68
C THR A 479 29.85 36.01 40.52
N LEU A 480 30.01 36.00 41.84
CA LEU A 480 29.11 36.66 42.77
C LEU A 480 29.75 37.96 43.27
N ASP A 481 29.09 39.08 42.98
CA ASP A 481 29.44 40.40 43.53
C ASP A 481 28.46 40.75 44.65
N LEU A 482 28.98 40.82 45.88
CA LEU A 482 28.22 41.24 47.05
C LEU A 482 28.37 42.74 47.27
N VAL A 483 27.25 43.42 47.45
CA VAL A 483 27.20 44.84 47.83
C VAL A 483 26.46 44.96 49.15
N VAL A 484 27.13 45.46 50.19
CA VAL A 484 26.58 45.56 51.54
C VAL A 484 26.46 47.00 51.97
N MET A 485 25.24 47.42 52.33
CA MET A 485 24.95 48.78 52.78
C MET A 485 23.90 48.81 53.89
N ASN A 486 23.72 49.97 54.53
CA ASN A 486 22.66 50.20 55.51
C ASN A 486 21.39 50.79 54.85
N GLU A 487 20.33 50.99 55.64
CA GLU A 487 19.05 51.55 55.19
C GLU A 487 19.13 53.01 54.67
N ASN A 488 20.27 53.69 54.84
CA ASN A 488 20.55 55.04 54.33
C ASN A 488 21.52 55.03 53.13
N ASP A 489 21.70 53.88 52.47
CA ASP A 489 22.59 53.66 51.33
C ASP A 489 24.10 53.85 51.63
N GLU A 490 24.51 53.81 52.90
CA GLU A 490 25.94 53.86 53.26
C GLU A 490 26.57 52.46 53.21
N MET A 491 27.69 52.34 52.50
CA MET A 491 28.45 51.10 52.33
C MET A 491 29.07 50.63 53.65
N LEU A 492 28.95 49.34 53.96
CA LEU A 492 29.40 48.76 55.23
C LEU A 492 30.56 47.77 55.02
N ASN A 493 31.46 47.72 56.00
CA ASN A 493 32.33 46.55 56.15
C ASN A 493 31.53 45.44 56.84
N ALA A 494 31.63 44.22 56.33
CA ALA A 494 30.86 43.08 56.83
C ALA A 494 31.66 41.79 56.68
N SER A 495 31.25 40.72 57.35
CA SER A 495 31.65 39.36 57.01
C SER A 495 30.49 38.66 56.32
N TRP A 496 30.81 37.75 55.42
CA TRP A 496 29.82 36.97 54.69
C TRP A 496 30.23 35.51 54.61
N THR A 497 29.23 34.64 54.55
CA THR A 497 29.38 33.20 54.33
C THR A 497 28.39 32.79 53.25
N ALA A 498 28.77 31.87 52.38
CA ALA A 498 27.92 31.19 51.40
C ALA A 498 28.23 29.69 51.49
N ASP A 499 27.37 28.95 52.16
CA ASP A 499 27.58 27.55 52.54
C ASP A 499 28.94 27.33 53.25
N GLU A 500 29.88 26.62 52.62
CA GLU A 500 31.24 26.37 53.17
C GLU A 500 32.24 27.50 52.90
N TRP A 501 31.87 28.48 52.07
CA TRP A 501 32.74 29.59 51.68
C TRP A 501 32.47 30.82 52.53
N GLY A 502 33.49 31.64 52.77
CA GLY A 502 33.32 32.90 53.48
C GLY A 502 34.42 33.91 53.18
N GLY A 503 34.21 35.14 53.63
CA GLY A 503 35.18 36.23 53.49
C GLY A 503 34.70 37.54 54.11
N GLU A 504 35.50 38.58 53.92
CA GLU A 504 35.17 39.94 54.33
C GLU A 504 34.70 40.79 53.15
N VAL A 505 33.77 41.70 53.45
CA VAL A 505 33.34 42.79 52.57
C VAL A 505 34.07 44.04 53.04
N VAL A 506 34.89 44.63 52.17
CA VAL A 506 35.67 45.83 52.47
C VAL A 506 35.19 46.97 51.58
N GLY A 507 34.81 48.10 52.18
CA GLY A 507 34.26 49.24 51.45
C GLY A 507 32.87 48.98 50.83
N GLY A 508 32.11 48.05 51.41
CA GLY A 508 30.77 47.68 50.95
C GLY A 508 30.72 46.76 49.75
N LYS A 509 31.85 46.25 49.24
CA LYS A 509 31.88 45.32 48.10
C LYS A 509 32.79 44.11 48.34
N ALA A 510 32.36 42.95 47.85
CA ALA A 510 33.19 41.74 47.73
C ALA A 510 32.86 41.03 46.42
N SER A 511 33.82 40.32 45.84
CA SER A 511 33.64 39.54 44.61
C SER A 511 34.33 38.20 44.73
N ARG A 512 33.69 37.12 44.29
CA ARG A 512 34.26 35.77 44.29
C ARG A 512 33.67 34.92 43.17
N ILE A 513 34.49 34.04 42.60
CA ILE A 513 34.06 33.03 41.62
C ILE A 513 33.52 31.81 42.38
N PHE A 514 32.36 31.34 41.95
CA PHE A 514 31.67 30.16 42.46
C PHE A 514 31.38 29.19 41.31
N ASP A 515 31.21 27.91 41.64
CA ASP A 515 30.55 27.01 40.70
C ASP A 515 29.10 27.46 40.48
N VAL A 516 28.54 27.19 39.31
CA VAL A 516 27.14 27.50 39.00
C VAL A 516 26.22 26.73 39.95
N GLY A 517 25.32 27.45 40.61
CA GLY A 517 24.47 26.85 41.63
C GLY A 517 23.77 27.89 42.50
N THR A 518 22.90 27.40 43.38
CA THR A 518 22.20 28.22 44.37
C THR A 518 22.90 28.07 45.72
N TYR A 519 23.28 29.20 46.33
CA TYR A 519 24.01 29.26 47.60
C TYR A 519 23.20 30.04 48.62
N THR A 520 23.27 29.64 49.90
CA THR A 520 22.67 30.40 51.00
C THR A 520 23.69 31.37 51.56
N ILE A 521 23.50 32.67 51.33
CA ILE A 521 24.41 33.69 51.82
C ILE A 521 23.91 34.25 53.14
N ARG A 522 24.79 34.29 54.14
CA ARG A 522 24.60 35.03 55.39
C ARG A 522 25.62 36.16 55.49
N VAL A 523 25.14 37.39 55.69
CA VAL A 523 25.97 38.61 55.82
C VAL A 523 25.72 39.24 57.19
N GLN A 524 26.80 39.61 57.87
CA GLN A 524 26.75 40.22 59.20
C GLN A 524 27.77 41.34 59.35
N ALA A 525 27.40 42.40 60.08
CA ALA A 525 28.26 43.54 60.38
C ALA A 525 28.03 44.00 61.83
N GLU A 526 29.07 44.54 62.46
CA GLU A 526 28.98 45.01 63.84
C GLU A 526 27.92 46.11 63.99
N GLY A 527 26.96 45.92 64.91
CA GLY A 527 25.89 46.89 65.17
C GLY A 527 24.69 46.81 64.22
N TYR A 528 24.65 45.82 63.34
CA TYR A 528 23.54 45.56 62.41
C TYR A 528 22.98 44.16 62.60
N GLN A 529 21.71 43.95 62.22
CA GLN A 529 21.12 42.60 62.24
C GLN A 529 21.63 41.79 61.03
N PRO A 530 22.10 40.55 61.24
CA PRO A 530 22.48 39.68 60.13
C PRO A 530 21.33 39.47 59.14
N GLN A 531 21.67 39.34 57.86
CA GLN A 531 20.72 38.99 56.81
C GLN A 531 21.14 37.69 56.13
N GLU A 532 20.15 36.86 55.83
CA GLU A 532 20.34 35.58 55.15
C GLU A 532 19.42 35.49 53.94
N GLY A 533 19.91 34.92 52.84
CA GLY A 533 19.11 34.70 51.64
C GLY A 533 19.84 33.92 50.56
N GLU A 534 19.07 33.35 49.65
CA GLU A 534 19.60 32.58 48.54
C GLU A 534 20.09 33.49 47.40
N VAL A 535 21.20 33.10 46.77
CA VAL A 535 21.64 33.64 45.48
C VAL A 535 21.81 32.49 44.51
N THR A 536 21.52 32.72 43.23
CA THR A 536 21.86 31.76 42.16
C THR A 536 22.95 32.36 41.29
N VAL A 537 24.10 31.69 41.25
CA VAL A 537 25.23 32.05 40.39
C VAL A 537 25.04 31.36 39.04
N LEU A 538 24.99 32.16 37.98
CA LEU A 538 24.77 31.70 36.60
C LEU A 538 26.08 31.56 35.83
N LEU A 539 26.09 30.69 34.82
CA LEU A 539 27.29 30.34 34.07
C LEU A 539 27.89 31.54 33.34
N GLY A 540 29.14 31.89 33.66
CA GLY A 540 29.88 32.98 33.03
C GLY A 540 29.33 34.38 33.32
N GLU A 541 28.29 34.50 34.14
CA GLU A 541 27.67 35.78 34.48
C GLU A 541 28.22 36.33 35.80
N VAL A 542 28.16 37.66 35.94
CA VAL A 542 28.39 38.36 37.20
C VAL A 542 27.02 38.62 37.84
N THR A 543 26.75 37.93 38.94
CA THR A 543 25.52 38.09 39.72
C THR A 543 25.76 39.10 40.83
N GLU A 544 25.15 40.29 40.73
CA GLU A 544 25.23 41.29 41.80
C GLU A 544 24.12 41.03 42.85
N ARG A 545 24.53 40.85 44.11
CA ARG A 545 23.63 40.71 45.25
C ARG A 545 23.82 41.86 46.22
N VAL A 546 22.83 42.73 46.25
CA VAL A 546 22.71 43.82 47.21
C VAL A 546 22.08 43.31 48.52
N VAL A 547 22.77 43.49 49.63
CA VAL A 547 22.31 43.16 50.98
C VAL A 547 22.25 44.42 51.82
N VAL A 548 21.04 44.78 52.24
CA VAL A 548 20.80 45.92 53.12
C VAL A 548 20.70 45.41 54.56
N LEU A 549 21.62 45.81 55.43
CA LEU A 549 21.62 45.44 56.84
C LEU A 549 20.91 46.52 57.67
N PRO A 550 19.81 46.19 58.38
CA PRO A 550 19.14 47.12 59.28
C PRO A 550 19.92 47.26 60.60
N VAL A 551 19.83 48.45 61.22
CA VAL A 551 20.53 48.72 62.49
C VAL A 551 19.96 47.82 63.59
N ALA A 552 20.83 47.18 64.37
CA ALA A 552 20.41 46.41 65.54
C ALA A 552 19.98 47.37 66.66
N LEU A 553 18.71 47.30 67.09
CA LEU A 553 18.19 48.07 68.22
C LEU A 553 18.59 47.44 69.55
N VAL A 554 19.14 46.22 69.56
CA VAL A 554 19.52 45.51 70.78
C VAL A 554 20.95 45.02 70.67
N LYS A 555 21.76 45.23 71.72
CA LYS A 555 23.13 44.72 71.82
C LYS A 555 23.33 43.98 73.12
N VAL A 556 23.95 42.80 73.07
CA VAL A 556 24.32 42.07 74.28
C VAL A 556 25.66 42.60 74.79
N ALA A 557 25.66 43.22 75.97
CA ALA A 557 26.88 43.60 76.69
C ALA A 557 27.21 42.54 77.75
N GLN A 558 28.35 42.68 78.43
CA GLN A 558 28.83 41.68 79.39
C GLN A 558 27.87 41.45 80.58
N GLU A 559 27.23 42.50 81.10
CA GLU A 559 26.38 42.43 82.30
C GLU A 559 24.90 42.71 82.02
N ARG A 560 24.54 43.18 80.82
CA ARG A 560 23.18 43.60 80.47
C ARG A 560 22.90 43.48 78.97
N ILE A 561 21.61 43.44 78.61
CA ILE A 561 21.15 43.64 77.24
C ILE A 561 20.83 45.12 77.07
N GLU A 562 21.58 45.80 76.21
CA GLU A 562 21.42 47.21 75.89
C GLU A 562 20.35 47.39 74.81
N ILE A 563 19.36 48.24 75.10
CA ILE A 563 18.26 48.54 74.18
C ILE A 563 18.38 49.97 73.66
N GLN A 564 18.43 50.12 72.34
CA GLN A 564 18.39 51.40 71.64
C GLN A 564 16.93 51.79 71.37
N GLY A 565 16.26 52.25 72.42
CA GLY A 565 14.86 52.67 72.35
C GLY A 565 14.18 52.69 73.72
N THR A 566 12.86 52.86 73.75
CA THR A 566 12.07 52.83 74.99
C THR A 566 10.85 51.94 74.82
N ILE A 567 10.62 51.04 75.78
CA ILE A 567 9.39 50.26 75.84
C ILE A 567 8.28 51.14 76.43
N TYR A 568 7.32 51.49 75.60
CA TYR A 568 6.16 52.31 75.96
C TYR A 568 5.00 51.45 76.45
N PHE A 569 4.28 51.99 77.43
CA PHE A 569 3.09 51.38 78.02
C PHE A 569 1.92 52.37 77.99
N ASP A 570 0.70 51.85 78.03
CA ASP A 570 -0.48 52.67 78.24
C ASP A 570 -0.42 53.42 79.59
N THR A 571 -0.97 54.64 79.60
CA THR A 571 -0.95 55.51 80.79
C THR A 571 -1.56 54.81 82.00
N GLY A 572 -0.79 54.69 83.08
CA GLY A 572 -1.20 54.04 84.32
C GLY A 572 -1.40 52.52 84.22
N LYS A 573 -1.03 51.89 83.10
CA LYS A 573 -1.20 50.46 82.84
C LYS A 573 0.13 49.77 82.55
N ALA A 574 0.08 48.45 82.57
CA ALA A 574 1.17 47.56 82.17
C ALA A 574 0.99 46.98 80.76
N THR A 575 0.01 47.44 79.99
CA THR A 575 -0.19 47.06 78.59
C THR A 575 0.90 47.71 77.73
N ILE A 576 1.71 46.91 77.04
CA ILE A 576 2.77 47.36 76.10
C ILE A 576 2.10 47.99 74.87
N LYS A 577 2.61 49.12 74.41
CA LYS A 577 2.07 49.78 73.22
C LYS A 577 2.58 49.14 71.93
N PRO A 578 1.79 49.17 70.83
CA PRO A 578 2.19 48.60 69.55
C PRO A 578 3.54 49.07 69.02
N GLU A 579 3.90 50.33 69.24
CA GLU A 579 5.16 50.90 68.75
C GLU A 579 6.40 50.30 69.43
N SER A 580 6.23 49.61 70.56
CA SER A 580 7.34 48.95 71.28
C SER A 580 7.54 47.49 70.88
N PHE A 581 6.62 46.90 70.12
CA PHE A 581 6.75 45.49 69.72
C PHE A 581 7.98 45.19 68.86
N PRO A 582 8.45 46.03 67.92
CA PRO A 582 9.70 45.76 67.20
C PRO A 582 10.89 45.59 68.14
N LEU A 583 11.06 46.52 69.09
CA LEU A 583 12.13 46.45 70.07
C LEU A 583 11.99 45.22 70.99
N VAL A 584 10.78 44.93 71.49
CA VAL A 584 10.58 43.78 72.38
C VAL A 584 10.73 42.44 71.63
N ASN A 585 10.35 42.39 70.35
CA ASN A 585 10.58 41.23 69.49
C ASN A 585 12.08 41.00 69.28
N GLU A 586 12.85 42.06 69.04
CA GLU A 586 14.30 41.95 68.87
C GLU A 586 14.99 41.51 70.16
N ILE A 587 14.55 42.01 71.33
CA ILE A 587 15.04 41.51 72.63
C ILE A 587 14.74 40.01 72.79
N ALA A 588 13.55 39.56 72.40
CA ALA A 588 13.21 38.14 72.42
C ALA A 588 14.07 37.34 71.43
N GLN A 589 14.30 37.85 70.22
CA GLN A 589 15.15 37.22 69.23
C GLN A 589 16.60 37.08 69.72
N VAL A 590 17.16 38.15 70.31
CA VAL A 590 18.47 38.12 70.96
C VAL A 590 18.53 37.05 72.06
N MET A 591 17.50 36.93 72.90
CA MET A 591 17.45 35.85 73.90
C MET A 591 17.36 34.44 73.29
N ALA A 592 16.75 34.30 72.11
CA ALA A 592 16.68 33.03 71.39
C ALA A 592 18.03 32.67 70.75
N ASP A 593 18.67 33.63 70.10
CA ASP A 593 19.95 33.47 69.39
C ASP A 593 21.14 33.34 70.35
N HIS A 594 20.98 33.82 71.59
CA HIS A 594 21.96 33.71 72.65
C HIS A 594 21.52 32.72 73.74
N PRO A 595 21.58 31.40 73.50
CA PRO A 595 21.23 30.39 74.50
C PRO A 595 22.18 30.42 75.72
N GLU A 596 23.38 30.98 75.57
CA GLU A 596 24.35 31.13 76.66
C GLU A 596 23.86 32.11 77.75
N LEU A 597 22.90 33.00 77.43
CA LEU A 597 22.21 33.84 78.41
C LEU A 597 21.19 33.00 79.19
N LEU A 598 21.69 32.22 80.16
CA LEU A 598 20.88 31.28 80.94
C LEU A 598 19.75 31.97 81.71
N LYS A 599 19.99 33.20 82.21
CA LYS A 599 18.98 33.93 82.97
C LYS A 599 19.11 35.44 82.83
N VAL A 600 18.00 36.10 82.50
CA VAL A 600 17.91 37.56 82.37
C VAL A 600 16.80 38.14 83.25
N ARG A 601 17.16 39.16 84.03
CA ARG A 601 16.23 39.92 84.87
C ARG A 601 15.76 41.18 84.14
N VAL A 602 14.46 41.24 83.88
CA VAL A 602 13.76 42.42 83.37
C VAL A 602 13.36 43.30 84.54
N GLU A 603 13.92 44.51 84.59
CA GLU A 603 13.70 45.49 85.65
C GLU A 603 12.80 46.62 85.17
N GLY A 604 11.67 46.83 85.84
CA GLY A 604 10.79 47.98 85.60
C GLY A 604 11.09 49.13 86.56
N HIS A 605 11.14 50.35 86.03
CA HIS A 605 11.36 51.57 86.83
C HIS A 605 10.29 52.63 86.49
N THR A 606 9.87 53.40 87.49
CA THR A 606 8.94 54.54 87.35
C THR A 606 9.62 55.86 87.70
N ASP A 607 8.99 56.99 87.35
CA ASP A 607 9.40 58.30 87.86
C ASP A 607 8.86 58.54 89.28
N SER A 608 9.30 59.65 89.91
CA SER A 608 8.96 60.00 91.31
C SER A 608 7.52 60.47 91.52
N ARG A 609 6.68 60.52 90.47
CA ARG A 609 5.31 60.99 90.58
C ARG A 609 4.39 59.81 90.90
N GLY A 610 3.72 59.89 92.04
CA GLY A 610 2.82 58.85 92.52
C GLY A 610 3.07 58.55 93.98
N SER A 611 2.41 57.51 94.51
CA SER A 611 2.85 56.94 95.78
C SER A 611 3.84 55.83 95.51
N MET A 612 4.86 55.70 96.34
CA MET A 612 5.84 54.60 96.32
C MET A 612 5.15 53.23 96.14
N SER A 613 4.05 52.97 96.86
CA SER A 613 3.29 51.71 96.75
C SER A 613 2.63 51.48 95.38
N SER A 614 2.19 52.56 94.71
CA SER A 614 1.59 52.48 93.37
C SER A 614 2.67 52.33 92.30
N ASN A 615 3.78 53.04 92.46
CA ASN A 615 4.94 53.02 91.58
C ASN A 615 5.62 51.64 91.60
N GLN A 616 5.73 51.04 92.78
CA GLN A 616 6.23 49.67 92.94
C GLN A 616 5.34 48.62 92.24
N LYS A 617 4.01 48.71 92.40
CA LYS A 617 3.08 47.80 91.73
C LYS A 617 3.11 47.97 90.20
N LEU A 618 3.17 49.21 89.72
CA LEU A 618 3.16 49.51 88.29
C LEU A 618 4.44 49.04 87.58
N SER A 619 5.61 49.30 88.17
CA SER A 619 6.89 48.82 87.64
C SER A 619 6.97 47.29 87.60
N ALA A 620 6.57 46.60 88.67
CA ALA A 620 6.55 45.14 88.72
C ALA A 620 5.60 44.55 87.67
N ALA A 621 4.40 45.13 87.52
CA ALA A 621 3.45 44.71 86.50
C ALA A 621 3.98 44.93 85.07
N ARG A 622 4.69 46.03 84.81
CA ARG A 622 5.30 46.33 83.51
C ARG A 622 6.44 45.37 83.16
N ALA A 623 7.33 45.09 84.12
CA ALA A 623 8.37 44.09 83.95
C ALA A 623 7.77 42.70 83.66
N ALA A 624 6.72 42.31 84.40
CA ALA A 624 6.00 41.06 84.18
C ALA A 624 5.32 41.01 82.79
N SER A 625 4.77 42.12 82.29
CA SER A 625 4.20 42.18 80.94
C SER A 625 5.25 41.97 79.85
N VAL A 626 6.46 42.51 80.02
CA VAL A 626 7.57 42.29 79.07
C VAL A 626 8.00 40.81 79.09
N VAL A 627 8.17 40.23 80.29
CA VAL A 627 8.46 38.79 80.44
C VAL A 627 7.37 37.92 79.82
N THR A 628 6.09 38.25 80.07
CA THR A 628 4.94 37.52 79.48
C THR A 628 5.00 37.58 77.96
N TYR A 629 5.22 38.77 77.39
CA TYR A 629 5.31 38.93 75.95
C TYR A 629 6.51 38.17 75.35
N MET A 630 7.68 38.18 76.00
CA MET A 630 8.84 37.39 75.55
C MET A 630 8.60 35.88 75.66
N THR A 631 7.84 35.45 76.68
CA THR A 631 7.42 34.05 76.84
C THR A 631 6.46 33.63 75.74
N ASP A 632 5.51 34.50 75.37
CA ASP A 632 4.61 34.29 74.23
C ASP A 632 5.37 34.22 72.89
N LYS A 633 6.58 34.80 72.84
CA LYS A 633 7.52 34.71 71.70
C LYS A 633 8.45 33.50 71.77
N GLY A 634 8.29 32.63 72.76
CA GLY A 634 8.98 31.34 72.84
C GLY A 634 10.20 31.31 73.77
N ILE A 635 10.50 32.40 74.50
CA ILE A 635 11.57 32.37 75.50
C ILE A 635 11.09 31.62 76.74
N ALA A 636 11.86 30.60 77.13
CA ALA A 636 11.49 29.76 78.27
C ALA A 636 11.38 30.60 79.55
N VAL A 637 10.29 30.41 80.30
CA VAL A 637 9.93 31.25 81.45
C VAL A 637 10.98 31.20 82.56
N ASP A 638 11.73 30.11 82.68
CA ASP A 638 12.83 29.91 83.62
C ASP A 638 14.07 30.74 83.29
N ARG A 639 14.25 31.15 82.03
CA ARG A 639 15.31 32.06 81.58
C ARG A 639 15.01 33.53 81.88
N LEU A 640 13.81 33.85 82.37
CA LEU A 640 13.35 35.22 82.59
C LEU A 640 12.91 35.46 84.04
N ASN A 641 13.29 36.61 84.59
CA ASN A 641 12.85 37.07 85.90
C ASN A 641 12.33 38.51 85.79
N SER A 642 11.17 38.83 86.35
CA SER A 642 10.65 40.20 86.35
C SER A 642 10.73 40.82 87.75
N VAL A 643 11.36 42.00 87.87
CA VAL A 643 11.43 42.76 89.13
C VAL A 643 11.01 44.22 88.90
N GLY A 644 10.17 44.74 89.77
CA GLY A 644 9.86 46.18 89.81
C GLY A 644 10.66 46.88 90.89
N PHE A 645 11.21 48.05 90.60
CA PHE A 645 11.92 48.90 91.58
C PHE A 645 11.20 50.23 91.87
N GLY A 646 10.03 50.44 91.27
CA GLY A 646 9.28 51.69 91.43
C GLY A 646 10.17 52.90 91.14
N GLU A 647 10.20 53.84 92.09
CA GLU A 647 11.02 55.06 92.04
C GLU A 647 12.34 54.95 92.83
N GLU A 648 12.69 53.76 93.35
CA GLU A 648 13.81 53.56 94.30
C GLU A 648 15.20 53.71 93.66
N ARG A 649 15.31 53.56 92.34
CA ARG A 649 16.58 53.60 91.58
C ARG A 649 16.52 54.59 90.39
N PRO A 650 16.43 55.92 90.65
CA PRO A 650 16.41 56.91 89.59
C PRO A 650 17.78 57.02 88.91
N ILE A 651 17.80 57.06 87.57
CA ILE A 651 19.00 57.44 86.80
C ILE A 651 19.28 58.93 87.00
N ASP A 652 18.23 59.75 86.98
CA ASP A 652 18.31 61.19 87.16
C ASP A 652 17.42 61.59 88.35
N PRO A 653 18.00 62.04 89.49
CA PRO A 653 17.21 62.39 90.66
C PRO A 653 16.46 63.73 90.51
N ALA A 654 16.63 64.45 89.40
CA ALA A 654 15.93 65.70 89.18
C ALA A 654 14.42 65.50 88.98
N GLU A 655 13.62 66.48 89.41
CA GLU A 655 12.16 66.46 89.30
C GLU A 655 11.68 67.27 88.09
N ASN A 656 12.09 66.85 86.89
CA ASN A 656 11.71 67.50 85.64
C ASN A 656 11.30 66.49 84.55
N ALA A 657 10.71 66.99 83.46
CA ALA A 657 10.17 66.15 82.40
C ALA A 657 11.22 65.24 81.73
N GLU A 658 12.46 65.70 81.61
CA GLU A 658 13.57 64.92 81.03
C GLU A 658 13.97 63.77 81.96
N ALA A 659 14.20 64.08 83.25
CA ALA A 659 14.55 63.12 84.28
C ALA A 659 13.44 62.07 84.48
N TRP A 660 12.18 62.49 84.52
CA TRP A 660 11.05 61.56 84.60
C TRP A 660 10.98 60.63 83.38
N THR A 661 11.32 61.12 82.19
CA THR A 661 11.33 60.29 80.98
C THR A 661 12.47 59.27 81.00
N LYS A 662 13.67 59.66 81.45
CA LYS A 662 14.80 58.74 81.65
C LYS A 662 14.49 57.69 82.72
N ASN A 663 13.82 58.07 83.81
CA ASN A 663 13.53 57.16 84.93
C ASN A 663 12.43 56.14 84.59
N ARG A 664 11.47 56.48 83.71
CA ARG A 664 10.47 55.54 83.19
C ARG A 664 11.07 54.63 82.12
N ARG A 665 11.69 53.54 82.55
CA ARG A 665 12.43 52.65 81.67
C ARG A 665 12.25 51.19 82.06
N VAL A 666 12.68 50.33 81.15
CA VAL A 666 12.88 48.90 81.40
C VAL A 666 14.35 48.61 81.12
N GLU A 667 14.99 47.87 82.02
CA GLU A 667 16.37 47.40 81.84
C GLU A 667 16.38 45.88 81.83
N LEU A 668 17.36 45.29 81.15
CA LEU A 668 17.55 43.84 81.09
C LEU A 668 18.96 43.51 81.57
N HIS A 669 19.06 42.86 82.72
CA HIS A 669 20.31 42.50 83.35
C HIS A 669 20.57 41.00 83.21
N ILE A 670 21.79 40.63 82.84
CA ILE A 670 22.17 39.22 82.71
C ILE A 670 22.50 38.72 84.13
N GLU A 671 21.76 37.73 84.62
CA GLU A 671 21.99 37.12 85.94
C GLU A 671 22.94 35.92 85.87
N GLU A 672 22.85 35.15 84.80
CA GLU A 672 23.61 33.91 84.63
C GLU A 672 23.94 33.72 83.14
N ARG A 673 25.21 33.39 82.86
CA ARG A 673 25.74 33.11 81.53
C ARG A 673 26.58 31.84 81.59
N SER A 674 26.54 30.99 80.56
CA SER A 674 27.44 29.85 80.45
C SER A 674 28.80 30.28 79.86
N ASP A 675 29.90 29.76 80.38
CA ASP A 675 31.28 30.13 80.00
C ASP A 675 31.82 29.37 78.75
N ASP A 676 31.00 28.58 78.05
CA ASP A 676 31.47 27.59 77.06
C ASP A 676 31.61 28.12 75.61
N ASP A 677 31.96 29.39 75.40
CA ASP A 677 32.19 29.94 74.05
C ASP A 677 33.28 31.04 73.99
N GLU A 678 34.48 30.74 74.51
CA GLU A 678 35.70 31.36 73.96
C GLU A 678 36.05 30.59 72.68
N GLY A 679 35.62 31.14 71.54
CA GLY A 679 35.84 30.59 70.21
C GLY A 679 37.31 30.36 69.87
N GLU A 680 37.54 29.36 69.03
CA GLU A 680 38.81 29.06 68.36
C GLU A 680 39.40 30.32 67.69
N GLU A 681 40.36 30.98 68.34
CA GLU A 681 41.39 31.74 67.61
C GLU A 681 42.40 30.73 67.02
N ALA A 682 42.31 30.49 65.71
CA ALA A 682 43.34 29.78 64.96
C ALA A 682 44.58 30.69 64.74
N PRO A 683 45.80 30.13 64.69
CA PRO A 683 47.04 30.89 64.80
C PRO A 683 47.36 31.68 63.52
N VAL A 684 47.94 32.86 63.70
CA VAL A 684 48.63 33.62 62.65
C VAL A 684 49.94 32.90 62.32
N GLU A 685 50.02 32.23 61.16
CA GLU A 685 51.30 31.89 60.54
C GLU A 685 51.79 33.03 59.63
N GLU A 686 53.05 33.40 59.84
CA GLU A 686 53.75 34.49 59.19
C GLU A 686 53.99 34.25 57.70
N ALA A 687 53.86 35.34 56.94
CA ALA A 687 54.31 35.45 55.56
C ALA A 687 55.85 35.35 55.47
N GLY A 688 56.33 34.31 54.79
CA GLY A 688 57.71 34.19 54.31
C GLY A 688 57.91 34.79 52.92
N SER A 689 58.45 36.00 52.90
CA SER A 689 59.41 36.60 51.96
C SER A 689 59.72 35.95 50.58
N GLY A 690 59.85 36.81 49.56
CA GLY A 690 60.76 36.62 48.41
C GLY A 690 60.12 36.98 47.05
N GLU A 691 60.04 38.25 46.65
CA GLU A 691 61.09 39.05 45.97
C GLU A 691 61.11 38.91 44.44
N SER A 692 60.65 39.98 43.80
CA SER A 692 61.01 40.63 42.50
C SER A 692 61.84 39.91 41.42
N ALA A 693 61.42 40.10 40.15
CA ALA A 693 62.16 40.78 39.06
C ALA A 693 61.27 40.75 37.79
N GLU A 694 60.85 41.88 37.21
CA GLU A 694 61.53 42.67 36.17
C GLU A 694 61.96 41.88 34.91
N GLY A 695 61.57 42.38 33.74
CA GLY A 695 62.48 42.42 32.58
C GLY A 695 62.06 41.67 31.31
N GLU A 696 61.43 42.42 30.40
CA GLU A 696 61.90 42.63 29.01
C GLU A 696 62.12 41.46 28.02
N SER A 697 61.25 41.47 26.99
CA SER A 697 61.54 41.56 25.53
C SER A 697 62.65 40.77 24.83
N GLU A 698 62.23 40.26 23.66
CA GLU A 698 62.89 40.26 22.35
C GLU A 698 63.93 39.17 21.97
N ASP A 699 63.54 38.49 20.88
CA ASP A 699 64.30 38.21 19.66
C ASP A 699 65.42 37.15 19.59
N SER A 700 65.11 36.21 18.68
CA SER A 700 65.84 35.82 17.46
C SER A 700 66.83 34.66 17.45
N ASP A 701 66.63 33.92 16.35
CA ASP A 701 67.58 33.21 15.48
C ASP A 701 68.18 31.87 15.91
N GLY A 702 67.94 30.87 15.05
CA GLY A 702 69.06 30.42 14.21
C GLY A 702 69.30 28.92 14.12
N GLU A 703 69.16 28.44 12.89
CA GLU A 703 70.01 27.43 12.25
C GLU A 703 69.79 25.92 12.51
N SER A 704 69.28 25.22 11.48
CA SER A 704 70.10 24.45 10.50
C SER A 704 69.47 23.10 10.08
N ALA A 705 69.35 22.95 8.75
CA ALA A 705 68.94 21.75 8.02
C ALA A 705 70.07 20.70 7.92
N PRO A 706 69.81 19.52 7.30
CA PRO A 706 70.11 19.40 5.86
C PRO A 706 69.15 18.51 5.03
N GLU A 707 68.67 19.08 3.91
CA GLU A 707 68.87 18.73 2.48
C GLU A 707 68.86 17.27 1.89
N ILE A 708 68.30 17.19 0.65
CA ILE A 708 68.50 16.24 -0.51
C ILE A 708 67.49 15.06 -0.58
N GLU A 709 66.77 14.66 -1.65
CA GLU A 709 66.75 14.80 -3.15
C GLU A 709 65.29 14.48 -3.61
N GLY A 710 64.68 15.06 -4.66
CA GLY A 710 64.85 14.67 -6.06
C GLY A 710 63.49 14.42 -6.77
N ILE A 711 63.17 15.25 -7.77
CA ILE A 711 61.98 15.30 -8.68
C ILE A 711 62.20 14.30 -9.86
N PRO A 712 61.18 13.66 -10.51
CA PRO A 712 60.38 14.32 -11.55
C PRO A 712 58.90 13.97 -11.75
N LEU A 713 58.23 15.00 -12.29
CA LEU A 713 56.89 15.08 -12.89
C LEU A 713 56.69 14.08 -14.04
N GLU A 714 55.48 13.54 -14.19
CA GLU A 714 54.58 13.75 -15.35
C GLU A 714 53.30 12.91 -15.26
N ARG A 715 52.18 13.58 -15.61
CA ARG A 715 50.78 13.14 -15.83
C ARG A 715 49.86 12.93 -14.63
#